data_AF-A0A520YED7-F1
#
_entry.id   AF-A0A520YED7-F1
#
_cell.length_a   1.000
_cell.length_b   1.000
_cell.length_c   1.000
_cell.angle_alpha   90.00
_cell.angle_beta   90.00
_cell.angle_gamma   90.00
#
_symmetry.space_group_name_H-M   'P 1'
#
loop_
_entity.id
_entity.type
_entity.pdbx_description
1 polymer ?
#
loop_
_entity_poly.entity_id
_entity_poly.type
_entity_poly.pdbx_seq_one_letter_code
_entity_poly.pdbx_strand_id
1 'polypeptide(L)'
;MQKPALRSVSGPCRVSSLSMPGGTQRAGFAGASGRASRATGSSPNTCATHRAHRLASRGTPSTGSYASGRASNVVKASCSESSTSASRYSRWPPPFATRTSSKRTGPKTRPRPSTSPISSRGKAVGPSIRRSISSGEMTTPRRPGWGSTSSRANMPGSNAASTRCRTTSMTFGRNRWRRSWTNGTGNGASPHRRSRRRMKRCESPEVNTLVDSVRRRRPNRGHCCYEAGMLRALFTAGVLVASMGCKGSTSPSALHEDAFSPAFFANPPSEFGPQTRWWWPGAAVDDAGLQNQLRRFVDVGYSAIEIQPFMSALTNADLREDPRIRAVGDPTFLERLRTAACTARELGLDWDITLGSGWSTGGVGIDDDGARQLLAAELTLEGPSSYFGPLPKPEAPSWIEGTNRVLAAVDGFDQELQLVSVLGAEVTSDSQDPPATLGDILELTRQAQDGTLSWEVPEGTHRVFAVYENRTQHFPAGGAYPGELEDARVIDHLDRRGVEAFLDAEFGAWLEAVAECPPRAVFVDSFELLGELPWTTGFEAEFETSLGYVVDPFLPFLFLEGGESEYVNILSGESVARYQATDDRGARAREDYETLRSDRFAEELIGVLRTWLHERGIELRLQAHGGYADVLDAYAMADIPESEGLYAGGSYDFLRLSASAAHVEGKRYVSSETFVSVGRLELTEQEARMLMGRAFSAGINRLMHHGNAYPYLHQDGQRWFPFHPLDDSAFSTGPVDLSFDIHPEAGIWAALPGLNRMASRLSYALSRGAAMAEVAWLYPRWDAQNFANFVVEPGAFESATSRALRRAGFSYDRISRSALASSTSDAGLLRVGQGSYRALLVEGRLAARPETLRGIERAASAEVPVIWIGPFPERADGLRDPEARDAAVAVLVESLRPLVTVVPSVEDIPRAMAGSGVTPPLGPVDSAGLRLSVERRRVSDGDLYFLFNESYEERSDKLRIEAAFTDAVLFDPETGRAIAADVEGDTVTVTLAGARGVLLWVARAQ
;
A
#
# COMPACT_ATOMS: atom_id res chain seq x y z
N MET A 1 15.91 10.98 -59.92
CA MET A 1 15.71 11.99 -60.99
C MET A 1 14.24 12.44 -60.98
N GLN A 2 13.95 13.62 -61.54
CA GLN A 2 12.64 14.09 -62.07
C GLN A 2 11.30 13.87 -61.31
N LYS A 3 10.71 15.02 -60.92
CA LYS A 3 9.25 15.36 -60.97
C LYS A 3 8.73 15.39 -62.43
N PRO A 4 7.41 15.51 -62.78
CA PRO A 4 6.28 16.16 -62.06
C PRO A 4 4.96 15.32 -62.05
N ALA A 5 3.81 15.73 -61.46
CA ALA A 5 2.87 16.84 -61.77
C ALA A 5 1.89 17.11 -60.58
N LEU A 6 1.19 18.25 -60.31
CA LEU A 6 1.03 19.61 -60.91
C LEU A 6 0.28 19.68 -62.27
N ARG A 7 -0.88 20.35 -62.47
CA ARG A 7 -1.63 21.50 -61.85
C ARG A 7 -3.15 21.35 -62.18
N SER A 8 -4.20 21.81 -61.45
CA SER A 8 -4.64 23.14 -60.93
C SER A 8 -4.97 24.24 -61.98
N VAL A 9 -6.21 24.82 -61.97
CA VAL A 9 -6.55 26.28 -62.10
C VAL A 9 -8.08 26.53 -62.30
N SER A 10 -8.54 27.73 -61.90
CA SER A 10 -9.89 28.23 -61.55
C SER A 10 -10.96 28.58 -62.62
N GLY A 11 -12.25 28.37 -62.25
CA GLY A 11 -13.45 29.28 -62.40
C GLY A 11 -13.91 29.79 -63.79
N PRO A 12 -14.97 30.66 -63.89
CA PRO A 12 -15.98 31.10 -62.91
C PRO A 12 -17.47 31.16 -63.42
N CYS A 13 -18.41 31.71 -62.60
CA CYS A 13 -19.70 32.39 -62.96
C CYS A 13 -21.05 31.66 -63.31
N ARG A 14 -22.02 31.76 -62.36
CA ARG A 14 -23.37 32.44 -62.43
C ARG A 14 -24.67 31.79 -63.06
N VAL A 15 -25.81 32.11 -62.39
CA VAL A 15 -27.28 32.26 -62.78
C VAL A 15 -28.32 31.09 -62.80
N SER A 16 -29.47 31.31 -62.08
CA SER A 16 -30.91 30.87 -62.31
C SER A 16 -31.32 29.37 -62.25
N SER A 17 -32.56 28.93 -61.91
CA SER A 17 -33.84 29.46 -61.31
C SER A 17 -34.81 28.23 -61.06
N LEU A 18 -36.08 28.21 -60.59
CA LEU A 18 -37.24 29.10 -60.26
C LEU A 18 -37.78 28.77 -58.80
N SER A 19 -39.04 28.84 -58.29
CA SER A 19 -40.45 29.21 -58.68
C SER A 19 -41.36 29.43 -57.42
N MET A 20 -42.66 29.74 -57.55
CA MET A 20 -43.72 29.74 -56.48
C MET A 20 -45.07 29.18 -57.00
N PRO A 21 -46.15 29.07 -56.18
CA PRO A 21 -47.21 30.12 -56.24
C PRO A 21 -47.96 30.48 -54.93
N GLY A 22 -48.52 31.71 -54.87
CA GLY A 22 -49.49 32.22 -53.87
C GLY A 22 -48.87 32.92 -52.64
N GLY A 23 -49.37 34.05 -52.09
CA GLY A 23 -50.51 34.93 -52.41
C GLY A 23 -51.37 35.23 -51.15
N THR A 24 -51.69 36.46 -50.71
CA THR A 24 -51.52 37.81 -51.27
C THR A 24 -51.62 38.95 -50.22
N GLN A 25 -50.77 40.00 -50.33
CA GLN A 25 -50.99 41.42 -49.88
C GLN A 25 -51.21 41.70 -48.37
N ARG A 26 -50.90 42.84 -47.73
CA ARG A 26 -50.23 44.17 -47.97
C ARG A 26 -50.02 44.77 -46.54
N ALA A 27 -49.27 45.84 -46.20
CA ALA A 27 -48.22 46.73 -46.74
C ALA A 27 -47.72 47.61 -45.54
N GLY A 28 -46.63 48.39 -45.56
CA GLY A 28 -45.56 48.63 -46.54
C GLY A 28 -44.91 50.04 -46.38
N PHE A 29 -43.71 50.22 -46.96
CA PHE A 29 -42.98 51.50 -47.21
C PHE A 29 -42.36 52.32 -46.05
N ALA A 30 -41.01 52.31 -46.04
CA ALA A 30 -40.05 53.44 -46.00
C ALA A 30 -40.04 54.50 -44.87
N GLY A 31 -38.84 55.01 -44.57
CA GLY A 31 -38.63 56.25 -43.81
C GLY A 31 -37.24 56.37 -43.17
N ALA A 32 -36.62 57.56 -43.24
CA ALA A 32 -35.36 57.89 -42.57
C ALA A 32 -35.36 59.34 -42.04
N SER A 33 -34.36 59.69 -41.21
CA SER A 33 -34.07 61.03 -40.62
C SER A 33 -34.95 61.48 -39.44
N GLY A 34 -34.49 62.48 -38.67
CA GLY A 34 -35.37 63.31 -37.83
C GLY A 34 -34.90 63.67 -36.41
N ARG A 35 -34.06 64.69 -36.28
CA ARG A 35 -33.59 65.34 -35.03
C ARG A 35 -34.63 65.54 -33.89
N ALA A 36 -34.26 65.08 -32.69
CA ALA A 36 -34.15 65.81 -31.41
C ALA A 36 -35.09 66.98 -31.02
N SER A 37 -35.65 66.89 -29.79
CA SER A 37 -35.73 68.05 -28.85
C SER A 37 -35.99 67.67 -27.38
N ARG A 38 -35.08 68.10 -26.47
CA ARG A 38 -35.23 68.71 -25.12
C ARG A 38 -36.26 68.20 -24.06
N ALA A 39 -36.11 68.48 -22.75
CA ALA A 39 -34.97 68.53 -21.78
C ALA A 39 -35.36 69.30 -20.48
N THR A 40 -35.20 68.67 -19.30
CA THR A 40 -35.02 69.28 -17.94
C THR A 40 -34.82 68.14 -16.91
N GLY A 41 -33.88 68.15 -15.95
CA GLY A 41 -32.76 69.08 -15.71
C GLY A 41 -31.90 68.72 -14.46
N SER A 42 -30.67 69.22 -14.43
CA SER A 42 -29.78 69.49 -13.26
C SER A 42 -29.41 68.40 -12.21
N SER A 43 -28.10 68.09 -12.16
CA SER A 43 -27.29 67.74 -10.95
C SER A 43 -26.94 69.03 -10.15
N PRO A 44 -26.16 69.11 -9.02
CA PRO A 44 -24.88 68.40 -8.73
C PRO A 44 -24.45 68.18 -7.23
N ASN A 45 -23.16 67.85 -7.03
CA ASN A 45 -22.30 67.90 -5.81
C ASN A 45 -22.44 66.76 -4.76
N THR A 46 -21.43 66.14 -4.10
CA THR A 46 -19.94 66.26 -3.86
C THR A 46 -19.46 66.87 -2.53
N CYS A 47 -18.41 66.25 -1.94
CA CYS A 47 -17.63 66.61 -0.72
C CYS A 47 -18.35 66.40 0.65
N ALA A 48 -17.71 66.09 1.80
CA ALA A 48 -16.39 65.53 2.19
C ALA A 48 -16.45 65.13 3.72
N THR A 49 -15.45 64.72 4.54
CA THR A 49 -13.96 64.67 4.48
C THR A 49 -13.35 63.70 5.54
N HIS A 50 -12.13 63.17 5.27
CA HIS A 50 -11.02 62.82 6.20
C HIS A 50 -11.10 61.88 7.45
N ARG A 51 -10.30 60.80 7.39
CA ARG A 51 -9.17 60.36 8.29
C ARG A 51 -9.36 60.12 9.82
N ALA A 52 -9.31 58.81 10.16
CA ALA A 52 -8.19 58.09 10.83
C ALA A 52 -7.95 58.07 12.36
N HIS A 53 -7.34 56.92 12.77
CA HIS A 53 -6.37 56.67 13.87
C HIS A 53 -6.77 56.10 15.27
N ARG A 54 -5.99 55.06 15.65
CA ARG A 54 -5.42 54.69 16.98
C ARG A 54 -6.23 53.88 18.02
N LEU A 55 -5.79 52.62 18.17
CA LEU A 55 -5.12 52.07 19.37
C LEU A 55 -5.33 52.75 20.74
N ALA A 56 -5.96 51.99 21.64
CA ALA A 56 -5.64 51.73 23.06
C ALA A 56 -4.96 52.80 23.95
N SER A 57 -5.51 53.03 25.17
CA SER A 57 -4.83 52.65 26.44
C SER A 57 -5.60 53.05 27.73
N ARG A 58 -5.41 52.22 28.79
CA ARG A 58 -5.31 52.53 30.26
C ARG A 58 -6.27 53.54 30.95
N GLY A 59 -6.86 53.14 32.08
CA GLY A 59 -7.24 54.08 33.17
C GLY A 59 -8.22 53.56 34.22
N THR A 60 -7.79 53.47 35.49
CA THR A 60 -8.61 53.26 36.72
C THR A 60 -8.72 54.62 37.50
N PRO A 61 -9.35 54.79 38.69
CA PRO A 61 -9.97 53.82 39.63
C PRO A 61 -11.27 54.22 40.39
N SER A 62 -11.88 53.23 41.08
CA SER A 62 -12.55 53.26 42.42
C SER A 62 -13.52 54.36 42.91
N THR A 63 -14.63 53.99 43.58
CA THR A 63 -14.78 54.06 45.08
C THR A 63 -16.15 53.59 45.65
N GLY A 64 -16.12 52.89 46.80
CA GLY A 64 -17.21 52.74 47.81
C GLY A 64 -18.29 51.64 47.60
N SER A 65 -18.99 51.10 48.63
CA SER A 65 -18.76 51.06 50.10
C SER A 65 -19.74 50.06 50.81
N TYR A 66 -19.53 49.76 52.11
CA TYR A 66 -20.29 48.87 53.04
C TYR A 66 -20.14 47.33 52.79
N ALA A 67 -19.85 46.40 53.73
CA ALA A 67 -20.04 46.19 55.20
C ALA A 67 -21.34 45.38 55.54
N SER A 68 -21.42 44.42 56.50
CA SER A 68 -20.51 43.93 57.59
C SER A 68 -20.95 42.58 58.24
N GLY A 69 -20.04 41.88 58.97
CA GLY A 69 -20.32 40.76 59.92
C GLY A 69 -19.94 39.35 59.39
N ARG A 70 -19.26 38.38 60.06
CA ARG A 70 -19.00 37.93 61.46
C ARG A 70 -20.19 37.28 62.21
N ALA A 71 -20.07 36.15 62.93
CA ALA A 71 -19.02 35.09 63.01
C ALA A 71 -19.44 33.88 63.91
N SER A 72 -18.88 32.68 63.68
CA SER A 72 -18.58 31.60 64.69
C SER A 72 -19.79 30.86 65.39
N ASN A 73 -19.71 29.66 66.00
CA ASN A 73 -18.60 28.75 66.36
C ASN A 73 -19.08 27.31 66.79
N VAL A 74 -18.17 26.30 66.82
CA VAL A 74 -18.07 25.18 67.83
C VAL A 74 -19.18 24.07 67.90
N VAL A 75 -18.95 22.75 68.14
CA VAL A 75 -17.78 21.81 68.19
C VAL A 75 -18.26 20.34 68.25
N LYS A 76 -17.47 19.39 67.69
CA LYS A 76 -17.06 18.11 68.34
C LYS A 76 -15.86 17.50 67.61
N ALA A 77 -14.97 16.80 68.33
CA ALA A 77 -13.66 16.40 67.83
C ALA A 77 -13.06 15.17 68.56
N SER A 78 -12.10 14.51 67.92
CA SER A 78 -11.11 13.60 68.53
C SER A 78 -9.85 13.51 67.65
N CYS A 79 -8.67 13.43 68.28
CA CYS A 79 -7.33 13.43 67.64
C CYS A 79 -6.98 12.03 67.03
N SER A 80 -5.83 11.76 66.39
CA SER A 80 -4.47 12.36 66.49
C SER A 80 -3.53 12.01 65.32
N GLU A 81 -2.49 12.86 65.11
CA GLU A 81 -1.04 12.58 64.86
C GLU A 81 -0.57 11.32 64.07
N SER A 82 0.49 11.33 63.23
CA SER A 82 1.47 12.39 62.85
C SER A 82 2.37 12.03 61.63
N SER A 83 2.95 13.06 61.01
CA SER A 83 4.27 13.18 60.34
C SER A 83 4.88 12.10 59.38
N THR A 84 5.32 12.61 58.21
CA THR A 84 6.60 12.35 57.47
C THR A 84 6.88 11.09 56.61
N SER A 85 7.07 11.36 55.31
CA SER A 85 8.15 10.92 54.39
C SER A 85 8.33 9.46 53.89
N ALA A 86 8.22 9.33 52.56
CA ALA A 86 9.19 8.70 51.64
C ALA A 86 9.36 7.14 51.52
N SER A 87 8.93 6.65 50.33
CA SER A 87 9.69 5.79 49.39
C SER A 87 9.53 4.25 49.34
N ARG A 88 9.42 3.77 48.08
CA ARG A 88 9.98 2.54 47.44
C ARG A 88 9.38 1.12 47.65
N TYR A 89 9.13 0.46 46.50
CA TYR A 89 9.27 -0.98 46.17
C TYR A 89 8.33 -2.00 46.88
N SER A 90 7.75 -3.06 46.29
CA SER A 90 7.87 -3.74 44.98
C SER A 90 7.09 -5.09 44.99
N ARG A 91 6.94 -5.73 43.81
CA ARG A 91 6.86 -7.19 43.52
C ARG A 91 5.55 -7.99 43.72
N TRP A 92 5.24 -8.75 42.65
CA TRP A 92 4.26 -9.84 42.52
C TRP A 92 4.83 -11.22 42.96
N PRO A 93 3.97 -12.24 43.19
CA PRO A 93 4.36 -13.65 43.36
C PRO A 93 4.30 -14.50 42.05
N PRO A 94 4.90 -15.71 42.01
CA PRO A 94 5.14 -16.50 40.77
C PRO A 94 4.26 -17.77 40.58
N PRO A 95 4.30 -18.45 39.40
CA PRO A 95 3.42 -19.59 39.05
C PRO A 95 3.95 -20.98 39.47
N PHE A 96 3.17 -22.05 39.21
CA PHE A 96 3.52 -23.45 39.52
C PHE A 96 3.08 -24.49 38.47
N ALA A 97 3.78 -25.62 38.42
CA ALA A 97 3.61 -26.71 37.45
C ALA A 97 3.21 -28.08 38.07
N THR A 98 3.19 -29.14 37.25
CA THR A 98 2.36 -30.36 37.43
C THR A 98 2.88 -31.47 38.38
N ARG A 99 1.92 -32.30 38.87
CA ARG A 99 1.81 -33.79 38.74
C ARG A 99 1.72 -34.71 40.00
N THR A 100 0.86 -35.74 39.88
CA THR A 100 0.87 -37.13 40.46
C THR A 100 0.47 -37.48 41.93
N SER A 101 -0.80 -37.91 42.10
CA SER A 101 -1.25 -39.17 42.80
C SER A 101 -1.16 -39.28 44.35
N SER A 102 -1.85 -40.18 45.10
CA SER A 102 -2.70 -41.34 44.75
C SER A 102 -3.65 -41.82 45.91
N LYS A 103 -4.75 -42.53 45.57
CA LYS A 103 -5.48 -43.59 46.36
C LYS A 103 -6.24 -43.22 47.67
N ARG A 104 -7.24 -43.98 48.18
CA ARG A 104 -8.26 -44.94 47.61
C ARG A 104 -9.14 -45.56 48.73
N THR A 105 -10.47 -45.63 48.57
CA THR A 105 -11.36 -46.71 49.10
C THR A 105 -12.73 -46.72 48.38
N GLY A 106 -13.45 -47.86 48.41
CA GLY A 106 -14.80 -48.06 47.82
C GLY A 106 -15.80 -48.62 48.86
N PRO A 107 -16.80 -49.50 48.56
CA PRO A 107 -16.84 -50.46 47.42
C PRO A 107 -18.24 -50.87 46.82
N LYS A 108 -18.24 -51.86 45.89
CA LYS A 108 -19.37 -52.75 45.42
C LYS A 108 -20.45 -52.13 44.46
N THR A 109 -21.04 -52.80 43.45
CA THR A 109 -20.81 -54.09 42.72
C THR A 109 -21.42 -54.10 41.29
N ARG A 110 -21.16 -55.14 40.46
CA ARG A 110 -21.57 -55.39 39.03
C ARG A 110 -22.89 -56.23 38.91
N PRO A 111 -23.52 -56.53 37.72
CA PRO A 111 -22.99 -56.69 36.34
C PRO A 111 -23.85 -56.17 35.12
N ARG A 112 -23.52 -56.62 33.88
CA ARG A 112 -24.15 -56.42 32.53
C ARG A 112 -25.19 -57.56 32.21
N PRO A 113 -25.89 -57.72 31.03
CA PRO A 113 -25.75 -57.09 29.68
C PRO A 113 -27.03 -56.83 28.78
N SER A 114 -26.79 -56.16 27.62
CA SER A 114 -27.38 -56.32 26.25
C SER A 114 -28.89 -56.20 25.88
N THR A 115 -29.09 -55.79 24.60
CA THR A 115 -30.23 -55.98 23.66
C THR A 115 -31.54 -55.16 23.79
N SER A 116 -32.02 -54.70 22.62
CA SER A 116 -33.33 -54.05 22.31
C SER A 116 -34.50 -55.08 22.27
N PRO A 117 -35.83 -54.73 22.17
CA PRO A 117 -36.39 -53.93 21.04
C PRO A 117 -37.77 -53.19 21.19
N ILE A 118 -38.12 -52.39 20.16
CA ILE A 118 -39.46 -52.22 19.50
C ILE A 118 -40.68 -51.51 20.19
N SER A 119 -41.32 -50.64 19.40
CA SER A 119 -42.76 -50.24 19.35
C SER A 119 -43.36 -49.20 20.33
N SER A 120 -44.30 -48.30 19.92
CA SER A 120 -44.66 -47.74 18.59
C SER A 120 -45.74 -46.62 18.67
N ARG A 121 -45.90 -45.84 17.57
CA ARG A 121 -47.04 -44.98 17.15
C ARG A 121 -47.26 -43.65 17.92
N GLY A 122 -47.52 -42.51 17.26
CA GLY A 122 -47.40 -42.18 15.81
C GLY A 122 -48.33 -41.05 15.31
N LYS A 123 -48.23 -40.72 14.01
CA LYS A 123 -48.97 -39.70 13.19
C LYS A 123 -48.46 -38.24 13.31
N ALA A 124 -48.46 -37.42 12.24
CA ALA A 124 -48.69 -37.64 10.78
C ALA A 124 -48.17 -36.44 9.93
N VAL A 125 -48.36 -36.49 8.59
CA VAL A 125 -47.79 -35.61 7.51
C VAL A 125 -46.33 -35.99 7.15
N GLY A 126 -45.81 -35.89 5.91
CA GLY A 126 -46.41 -35.56 4.58
C GLY A 126 -45.58 -36.14 3.40
N PRO A 127 -46.01 -36.05 2.10
CA PRO A 127 -45.52 -37.01 1.08
C PRO A 127 -45.05 -36.53 -0.31
N SER A 128 -44.08 -37.27 -0.87
CA SER A 128 -43.81 -37.54 -2.33
C SER A 128 -43.32 -36.36 -3.20
N ILE A 129 -42.78 -36.48 -4.45
CA ILE A 129 -42.73 -37.47 -5.58
C ILE A 129 -41.33 -37.33 -6.28
N ARG A 130 -40.70 -38.20 -7.11
CA ARG A 130 -40.56 -39.68 -7.28
C ARG A 130 -40.53 -40.15 -8.78
N ARG A 131 -39.33 -40.50 -9.34
CA ARG A 131 -39.05 -41.22 -10.64
C ARG A 131 -39.19 -40.40 -11.96
N SER A 132 -38.63 -40.73 -13.15
CA SER A 132 -37.66 -41.76 -13.68
C SER A 132 -37.16 -41.32 -15.11
N ILE A 133 -36.11 -41.85 -15.78
CA ILE A 133 -36.05 -43.11 -16.60
C ILE A 133 -34.58 -43.38 -17.12
N SER A 134 -34.30 -44.66 -17.43
CA SER A 134 -33.18 -45.42 -18.09
C SER A 134 -32.11 -44.74 -19.03
N SER A 135 -31.05 -45.40 -19.57
CA SER A 135 -30.63 -46.84 -19.69
C SER A 135 -29.15 -47.04 -20.12
N GLY A 136 -28.56 -48.23 -19.84
CA GLY A 136 -27.27 -48.76 -20.37
C GLY A 136 -26.23 -49.00 -19.27
N GLU A 137 -25.88 -50.22 -18.82
CA GLU A 137 -25.20 -51.38 -19.46
C GLU A 137 -23.73 -51.09 -19.89
N MET A 138 -22.71 -51.95 -19.65
CA MET A 138 -22.73 -53.39 -19.30
C MET A 138 -21.50 -53.88 -18.47
N THR A 139 -21.75 -54.87 -17.60
CA THR A 139 -20.88 -55.93 -17.02
C THR A 139 -19.33 -55.95 -17.16
N THR A 140 -18.64 -56.18 -16.02
CA THR A 140 -17.40 -56.99 -15.89
C THR A 140 -17.77 -58.50 -15.69
N PRO A 141 -16.86 -59.50 -15.49
CA PRO A 141 -15.39 -59.52 -15.40
C PRO A 141 -14.69 -60.70 -16.14
N ARG A 142 -13.34 -60.83 -16.02
CA ARG A 142 -12.63 -62.12 -15.77
C ARG A 142 -11.12 -61.99 -15.49
N ARG A 143 -10.61 -62.85 -14.59
CA ARG A 143 -9.20 -63.35 -14.54
C ARG A 143 -9.21 -64.83 -14.99
N PRO A 144 -8.09 -65.36 -15.52
CA PRO A 144 -7.13 -66.15 -14.71
C PRO A 144 -5.66 -65.77 -15.05
N GLY A 145 -4.60 -66.29 -14.44
CA GLY A 145 -4.41 -67.24 -13.33
C GLY A 145 -3.07 -68.00 -13.46
N TRP A 146 -2.62 -68.70 -12.40
CA TRP A 146 -1.34 -69.46 -12.32
C TRP A 146 -0.06 -68.58 -12.36
N GLY A 147 1.12 -69.00 -11.85
CA GLY A 147 1.51 -70.25 -11.18
C GLY A 147 2.76 -70.04 -10.29
N SER A 148 3.26 -71.10 -9.63
CA SER A 148 4.29 -71.05 -8.58
C SER A 148 5.65 -71.65 -8.99
N THR A 149 6.74 -71.30 -8.26
CA THR A 149 7.80 -72.19 -7.67
C THR A 149 9.02 -71.36 -7.21
N SER A 150 10.19 -71.97 -6.89
CA SER A 150 11.10 -71.44 -5.86
C SER A 150 12.60 -71.81 -5.99
N SER A 151 13.41 -71.02 -5.26
CA SER A 151 14.67 -71.39 -4.57
C SER A 151 16.04 -71.28 -5.27
N ARG A 152 17.06 -71.04 -4.42
CA ARG A 152 18.53 -71.09 -4.61
C ARG A 152 19.20 -69.97 -5.43
N ALA A 153 20.49 -69.65 -5.24
CA ALA A 153 21.37 -69.60 -4.05
C ALA A 153 22.76 -69.06 -4.45
N ASN A 154 23.39 -68.18 -3.66
CA ASN A 154 24.81 -68.26 -3.25
C ASN A 154 25.28 -67.10 -2.35
N MET A 155 26.37 -67.38 -1.62
CA MET A 155 27.21 -66.55 -0.73
C MET A 155 28.69 -66.72 -1.21
N PRO A 156 29.76 -66.08 -0.67
CA PRO A 156 29.88 -65.43 0.64
C PRO A 156 30.60 -64.05 0.70
N GLY A 157 30.59 -63.39 1.87
CA GLY A 157 31.38 -62.17 2.11
C GLY A 157 31.20 -61.54 3.50
N SER A 158 31.97 -62.00 4.49
CA SER A 158 32.19 -61.39 5.83
C SER A 158 32.53 -59.88 5.79
N ASN A 159 32.29 -59.05 6.82
CA ASN A 159 32.27 -59.32 8.27
C ASN A 159 31.39 -58.33 9.08
N ALA A 160 31.13 -58.62 10.36
CA ALA A 160 30.42 -57.75 11.32
C ALA A 160 31.41 -56.81 12.08
N ALA A 161 30.99 -55.84 12.93
CA ALA A 161 30.37 -56.07 14.25
C ALA A 161 29.57 -54.88 14.82
N SER A 162 28.72 -55.17 15.81
CA SER A 162 27.96 -54.23 16.65
C SER A 162 28.67 -53.99 18.01
N THR A 163 28.23 -53.14 18.95
CA THR A 163 27.06 -53.34 19.85
C THR A 163 26.79 -52.10 20.75
N ARG A 164 25.62 -52.08 21.41
CA ARG A 164 24.99 -51.00 22.22
C ARG A 164 25.52 -50.82 23.66
N CYS A 165 24.96 -49.81 24.34
CA CYS A 165 24.78 -49.63 25.81
C CYS A 165 26.00 -49.09 26.60
N ARG A 166 25.87 -48.23 27.62
CA ARG A 166 24.78 -48.12 28.63
C ARG A 166 24.69 -46.73 29.29
N THR A 167 23.65 -46.51 30.11
CA THR A 167 23.37 -45.31 30.93
C THR A 167 24.13 -45.27 32.27
N THR A 168 24.53 -44.06 32.73
CA THR A 168 24.41 -43.64 34.15
C THR A 168 24.33 -42.12 34.29
N SER A 169 23.77 -41.63 35.40
CA SER A 169 23.79 -40.22 35.84
C SER A 169 24.74 -40.03 37.03
N MET A 170 25.17 -38.79 37.31
CA MET A 170 25.01 -38.15 38.64
C MET A 170 25.43 -36.67 38.63
N THR A 171 25.25 -35.99 39.77
CA THR A 171 25.09 -34.52 39.88
C THR A 171 25.95 -33.94 41.02
N PHE A 172 25.99 -32.60 41.09
CA PHE A 172 26.49 -31.73 42.18
C PHE A 172 28.00 -31.48 42.33
N GLY A 173 28.33 -30.19 42.48
CA GLY A 173 29.65 -29.67 42.82
C GLY A 173 29.65 -28.14 42.96
N ARG A 174 29.18 -27.59 44.09
CA ARG A 174 29.28 -26.14 44.40
C ARG A 174 30.65 -25.83 45.01
N ASN A 175 31.31 -24.72 44.60
CA ASN A 175 31.72 -23.61 45.50
C ASN A 175 32.83 -22.68 44.93
N ARG A 176 32.42 -21.50 44.45
CA ARG A 176 32.75 -20.17 45.02
C ARG A 176 33.99 -20.08 45.96
N TRP A 177 35.00 -19.25 45.62
CA TRP A 177 35.62 -18.14 46.43
C TRP A 177 37.09 -17.79 46.06
N ARG A 178 37.31 -16.52 45.63
CA ARG A 178 38.49 -15.62 45.87
C ARG A 178 39.95 -15.93 45.41
N ARG A 179 40.56 -14.88 44.80
CA ARG A 179 41.88 -14.20 45.09
C ARG A 179 43.19 -15.04 45.12
N SER A 180 44.40 -14.55 44.75
CA SER A 180 44.85 -13.27 44.13
C SER A 180 46.38 -13.24 43.91
N TRP A 181 46.86 -12.61 42.82
CA TRP A 181 48.24 -12.04 42.63
C TRP A 181 49.40 -13.10 42.59
N THR A 182 50.64 -12.90 42.09
CA THR A 182 51.43 -11.81 41.43
C THR A 182 52.19 -12.41 40.21
N ASN A 183 52.61 -11.72 39.14
CA ASN A 183 53.80 -10.86 38.90
C ASN A 183 53.86 -10.61 37.36
N GLY A 184 54.56 -9.64 36.75
CA GLY A 184 55.39 -8.52 37.23
C GLY A 184 56.18 -7.88 36.04
N THR A 185 56.69 -6.65 36.22
CA THR A 185 57.44 -5.78 35.25
C THR A 185 56.63 -5.19 34.06
N GLY A 186 56.86 -3.93 33.63
CA GLY A 186 57.60 -2.84 34.29
C GLY A 186 57.61 -1.48 33.53
N ASN A 187 57.58 -0.37 34.30
CA ASN A 187 57.92 1.04 33.97
C ASN A 187 57.28 1.75 32.76
N GLY A 188 56.82 3.02 32.88
CA GLY A 188 56.82 3.92 34.04
C GLY A 188 56.37 5.36 33.73
N ALA A 189 56.66 6.29 34.64
CA ALA A 189 56.47 7.76 34.56
C ALA A 189 55.02 8.33 34.60
N SER A 190 54.63 8.76 35.80
CA SER A 190 53.66 9.83 36.09
C SER A 190 54.41 10.87 36.97
N PRO A 191 53.93 12.10 37.34
CA PRO A 191 52.67 12.24 38.09
C PRO A 191 51.96 13.64 38.12
N HIS A 192 50.89 13.71 38.93
CA HIS A 192 50.40 14.87 39.72
C HIS A 192 49.50 15.93 39.01
N ARG A 193 48.49 16.55 39.69
CA ARG A 193 47.90 16.31 41.04
C ARG A 193 46.44 16.81 41.14
N ARG A 194 45.67 16.25 42.09
CA ARG A 194 44.30 16.70 42.43
C ARG A 194 44.27 18.05 43.18
N SER A 195 43.18 18.80 43.06
CA SER A 195 42.56 19.50 44.20
C SER A 195 41.02 19.63 44.04
N ARG A 196 40.31 20.00 45.12
CA ARG A 196 38.85 20.27 45.17
C ARG A 196 38.64 21.66 45.80
N ARG A 197 37.66 22.47 45.36
CA ARG A 197 36.63 23.10 46.24
C ARG A 197 35.69 24.13 45.54
N ARG A 198 34.39 24.01 45.90
CA ARG A 198 33.37 25.04 46.18
C ARG A 198 33.24 26.32 45.31
N MET A 199 32.06 26.44 44.69
CA MET A 199 31.10 27.57 44.74
C MET A 199 31.60 28.98 45.17
N LYS A 200 31.31 29.98 44.33
CA LYS A 200 30.47 31.13 44.73
C LYS A 200 29.72 31.74 43.52
N ARG A 201 29.04 32.88 43.71
CA ARG A 201 27.85 33.33 42.96
C ARG A 201 28.02 34.77 42.43
N CYS A 202 27.23 35.15 41.40
CA CYS A 202 27.05 36.51 40.87
C CYS A 202 28.32 37.07 40.15
N GLU A 203 28.23 37.92 39.11
CA GLU A 203 27.24 38.97 38.78
C GLU A 203 27.12 39.18 37.25
N SER A 204 26.14 39.99 36.81
CA SER A 204 26.01 40.51 35.43
C SER A 204 26.10 42.05 35.41
N PRO A 205 26.46 42.66 34.27
CA PRO A 205 25.84 43.94 33.87
C PRO A 205 25.54 44.06 32.36
N GLU A 206 24.92 45.18 31.96
CA GLU A 206 24.24 45.38 30.67
C GLU A 206 24.95 46.30 29.64
N VAL A 207 24.69 46.01 28.35
CA VAL A 207 24.35 46.91 27.21
C VAL A 207 25.13 48.23 26.96
N ASN A 208 25.70 48.36 25.74
CA ASN A 208 25.54 49.48 24.75
C ASN A 208 26.40 49.17 23.48
N THR A 209 25.91 49.05 22.23
CA THR A 209 25.17 49.93 21.26
C THR A 209 26.07 50.76 20.30
N LEU A 210 25.51 51.11 19.10
CA LEU A 210 26.09 51.87 17.96
C LEU A 210 27.06 51.08 17.05
N VAL A 211 27.01 51.06 15.71
CA VAL A 211 26.21 51.67 14.60
C VAL A 211 26.33 50.76 13.32
N ASP A 212 25.72 50.93 12.12
CA ASP A 212 24.97 52.03 11.47
C ASP A 212 23.76 51.55 10.58
N SER A 213 23.86 51.58 9.24
CA SER A 213 22.78 51.41 8.24
C SER A 213 23.33 50.84 6.89
N VAL A 214 22.59 50.46 5.82
CA VAL A 214 21.53 51.15 5.03
C VAL A 214 20.63 50.16 4.21
N ARG A 215 19.30 50.36 4.28
CA ARG A 215 18.19 50.07 3.30
C ARG A 215 18.32 48.98 2.19
N ARG A 216 17.23 48.22 2.00
CA ARG A 216 16.41 48.18 0.76
C ARG A 216 14.94 47.77 1.06
N ARG A 217 14.03 47.81 0.08
CA ARG A 217 12.55 47.72 0.25
C ARG A 217 11.88 46.67 -0.65
N ARG A 218 10.78 46.04 -0.20
CA ARG A 218 9.71 45.46 -1.07
C ARG A 218 8.90 46.61 -1.72
N PRO A 219 8.20 46.44 -2.88
CA PRO A 219 6.80 45.96 -2.83
C PRO A 219 6.25 45.18 -4.05
N ASN A 220 5.14 44.49 -3.79
CA ASN A 220 4.03 43.97 -4.62
C ASN A 220 4.02 44.07 -6.17
N ARG A 221 3.60 42.95 -6.78
CA ARG A 221 2.57 42.77 -7.85
C ARG A 221 2.22 41.25 -7.88
N GLY A 222 1.08 40.78 -8.42
CA GLY A 222 -0.06 41.46 -9.06
C GLY A 222 -0.53 40.66 -10.29
N HIS A 223 -1.76 40.11 -10.25
CA HIS A 223 -2.31 39.22 -11.30
C HIS A 223 -2.48 39.90 -12.67
N CYS A 224 -2.30 39.15 -13.77
CA CYS A 224 -3.14 39.19 -14.97
C CYS A 224 -2.77 38.07 -15.97
N CYS A 225 -3.77 37.52 -16.66
CA CYS A 225 -3.63 36.53 -17.74
C CYS A 225 -3.20 37.17 -19.08
N TYR A 226 -2.73 36.38 -20.04
CA TYR A 226 -2.86 36.70 -21.48
C TYR A 226 -2.83 35.45 -22.36
N GLU A 227 -3.72 35.39 -23.35
CA GLU A 227 -3.73 34.37 -24.42
C GLU A 227 -3.06 34.87 -25.72
N ALA A 228 -2.73 33.91 -26.59
CA ALA A 228 -2.66 34.00 -28.05
C ALA A 228 -1.67 34.98 -28.73
N GLY A 229 -0.84 34.45 -29.64
CA GLY A 229 -0.03 35.27 -30.55
C GLY A 229 0.95 34.49 -31.44
N MET A 230 0.49 33.93 -32.56
CA MET A 230 1.39 33.41 -33.61
C MET A 230 2.09 34.56 -34.35
N LEU A 231 3.40 34.45 -34.61
CA LEU A 231 3.94 34.55 -35.97
C LEU A 231 5.42 34.15 -36.09
N ARG A 232 5.82 33.69 -37.29
CA ARG A 232 7.20 33.33 -37.64
C ARG A 232 8.01 34.54 -38.09
N ALA A 233 9.30 34.57 -37.75
CA ALA A 233 10.31 35.27 -38.53
C ALA A 233 11.60 34.42 -38.59
N LEU A 234 12.18 34.27 -39.80
CA LEU A 234 13.46 33.62 -40.02
C LEU A 234 14.58 34.66 -40.00
N PHE A 235 15.71 34.36 -39.35
CA PHE A 235 16.99 34.98 -39.72
C PHE A 235 18.14 34.00 -39.55
N THR A 236 18.72 33.56 -40.66
CA THR A 236 19.98 32.82 -40.73
C THR A 236 21.13 33.80 -40.90
N ALA A 237 22.05 33.83 -39.94
CA ALA A 237 23.36 34.47 -40.06
C ALA A 237 24.39 33.60 -39.33
N GLY A 238 25.24 32.90 -40.07
CA GLY A 238 26.25 32.01 -39.51
C GLY A 238 27.53 32.75 -39.13
N VAL A 239 28.17 32.34 -38.04
CA VAL A 239 29.54 32.71 -37.70
C VAL A 239 30.30 31.41 -37.41
N LEU A 240 31.24 31.03 -38.28
CA LEU A 240 32.24 30.02 -37.92
C LEU A 240 33.30 30.68 -37.04
N VAL A 241 33.47 30.18 -35.82
CA VAL A 241 34.73 30.27 -35.08
C VAL A 241 35.18 28.84 -34.77
N ALA A 242 36.27 28.42 -35.40
CA ALA A 242 36.97 27.20 -35.02
C ALA A 242 38.01 27.54 -33.94
N SER A 243 37.80 27.06 -32.72
CA SER A 243 38.75 27.14 -31.62
C SER A 243 39.00 25.76 -31.02
N MET A 244 40.26 25.44 -30.77
CA MET A 244 40.69 24.08 -30.45
C MET A 244 40.32 23.61 -29.03
N GLY A 245 39.77 22.40 -28.95
CA GLY A 245 40.30 21.38 -28.03
C GLY A 245 40.24 21.62 -26.52
N CYS A 246 39.04 21.61 -25.94
CA CYS A 246 38.85 21.05 -24.60
C CYS A 246 38.29 19.62 -24.74
N LYS A 247 38.89 18.65 -24.05
CA LYS A 247 38.33 17.28 -23.97
C LYS A 247 37.16 17.26 -22.97
N GLY A 248 35.98 17.68 -23.41
CA GLY A 248 34.74 17.43 -22.68
C GLY A 248 34.40 15.94 -22.73
N SER A 249 34.68 15.21 -21.65
CA SER A 249 34.31 13.80 -21.50
C SER A 249 32.84 13.67 -21.10
N THR A 250 31.95 14.05 -22.02
CA THR A 250 30.49 13.88 -21.90
C THR A 250 29.96 13.19 -23.16
N SER A 251 30.30 11.90 -23.31
CA SER A 251 29.42 11.02 -24.07
C SER A 251 28.07 10.98 -23.34
N PRO A 252 26.92 10.98 -24.04
CA PRO A 252 25.69 10.48 -23.42
C PRO A 252 25.97 9.05 -22.95
N SER A 253 25.52 8.71 -21.74
CA SER A 253 25.96 7.48 -21.07
C SER A 253 25.51 6.23 -21.83
N ALA A 254 26.41 5.25 -21.98
CA ALA A 254 26.13 3.93 -22.56
C ALA A 254 25.13 3.07 -21.73
N LEU A 255 24.58 3.65 -20.67
CA LEU A 255 23.56 3.10 -19.78
C LEU A 255 22.11 3.45 -20.23
N HIS A 256 22.00 4.29 -21.27
CA HIS A 256 20.76 4.66 -21.96
C HIS A 256 20.49 3.86 -23.25
N GLU A 257 21.31 2.86 -23.58
CA GLU A 257 20.96 1.95 -24.68
C GLU A 257 19.88 0.94 -24.24
N ASP A 258 18.86 0.77 -25.08
CA ASP A 258 17.82 -0.27 -24.98
C ASP A 258 18.33 -1.66 -25.43
N ALA A 259 19.61 -1.76 -25.80
CA ALA A 259 20.28 -3.00 -26.17
C ALA A 259 20.66 -3.83 -24.94
N PHE A 260 20.78 -5.13 -25.12
CA PHE A 260 21.35 -6.02 -24.11
C PHE A 260 22.86 -6.20 -24.34
N SER A 261 23.69 -5.85 -23.36
CA SER A 261 25.13 -6.07 -23.42
C SER A 261 25.53 -7.25 -22.52
N PRO A 262 25.96 -8.39 -23.09
CA PRO A 262 26.54 -9.49 -22.34
C PRO A 262 27.73 -9.09 -21.44
N ALA A 263 28.48 -8.05 -21.83
CA ALA A 263 29.60 -7.54 -21.03
C ALA A 263 29.13 -6.78 -19.77
N PHE A 264 28.06 -5.98 -19.89
CA PHE A 264 27.42 -5.35 -18.72
C PHE A 264 26.60 -6.36 -17.91
N PHE A 265 26.02 -7.41 -18.51
CA PHE A 265 25.44 -8.50 -17.72
C PHE A 265 26.51 -9.24 -16.91
N ALA A 266 27.69 -9.51 -17.48
CA ALA A 266 28.77 -10.15 -16.75
C ALA A 266 29.23 -9.33 -15.53
N ASN A 267 29.40 -8.01 -15.72
CA ASN A 267 29.83 -7.04 -14.71
C ASN A 267 28.95 -5.77 -14.76
N PRO A 268 27.79 -5.76 -14.09
CA PRO A 268 26.89 -4.62 -14.12
C PRO A 268 27.46 -3.44 -13.32
N PRO A 269 27.16 -2.19 -13.72
CA PRO A 269 27.40 -1.00 -12.92
C PRO A 269 26.78 -1.10 -11.52
N SER A 270 27.37 -0.42 -10.54
CA SER A 270 26.93 -0.44 -9.13
C SER A 270 25.48 0.03 -8.95
N GLU A 271 25.00 0.94 -9.80
CA GLU A 271 23.61 1.42 -9.81
C GLU A 271 22.56 0.30 -9.92
N PHE A 272 22.93 -0.92 -10.34
CA PHE A 272 22.01 -2.05 -10.48
C PHE A 272 21.96 -2.99 -9.27
N GLY A 273 22.85 -2.83 -8.28
CA GLY A 273 22.78 -3.58 -7.01
C GLY A 273 21.41 -3.45 -6.32
N PRO A 274 21.07 -4.39 -5.41
CA PRO A 274 19.90 -4.23 -4.56
C PRO A 274 20.06 -3.01 -3.66
N GLN A 275 18.94 -2.57 -3.08
CA GLN A 275 18.86 -1.52 -2.07
C GLN A 275 18.60 -2.17 -0.70
N THR A 276 18.79 -1.44 0.39
CA THR A 276 18.40 -1.92 1.73
C THR A 276 17.74 -0.80 2.52
N ARG A 277 16.64 -1.12 3.23
CA ARG A 277 16.21 -0.25 4.32
C ARG A 277 17.26 -0.28 5.41
N TRP A 278 17.49 0.87 6.02
CA TRP A 278 18.49 1.10 7.04
C TRP A 278 17.83 1.75 8.24
N TRP A 279 17.46 0.91 9.20
CA TRP A 279 16.68 1.36 10.33
C TRP A 279 17.53 1.99 11.41
N TRP A 280 17.10 3.16 11.89
CA TRP A 280 17.76 3.87 12.99
C TRP A 280 16.89 3.79 14.25
N PRO A 281 17.49 3.62 15.45
CA PRO A 281 16.80 3.64 16.74
C PRO A 281 16.44 5.09 17.10
N GLY A 282 15.42 5.62 16.44
CA GLY A 282 15.15 7.06 16.35
C GLY A 282 16.40 7.82 15.90
N ALA A 283 16.85 8.78 16.72
CA ALA A 283 18.07 9.54 16.47
C ALA A 283 19.29 9.08 17.31
N ALA A 284 19.26 7.88 17.91
CA ALA A 284 20.35 7.35 18.75
C ALA A 284 21.59 6.83 17.96
N VAL A 285 21.95 7.52 16.88
CA VAL A 285 23.08 7.22 15.97
C VAL A 285 24.28 8.16 16.19
N ASP A 286 25.43 7.82 15.60
CA ASP A 286 26.67 8.61 15.65
C ASP A 286 27.46 8.54 14.34
N ASP A 287 28.25 9.57 14.01
CA ASP A 287 28.93 9.67 12.72
C ASP A 287 29.89 8.49 12.44
N ALA A 288 30.50 7.91 13.48
CA ALA A 288 31.44 6.80 13.29
C ALA A 288 30.71 5.50 12.95
N GLY A 289 29.58 5.22 13.61
CA GLY A 289 28.70 4.11 13.27
C GLY A 289 28.06 4.28 11.89
N LEU A 290 27.53 5.47 11.58
CA LEU A 290 26.94 5.81 10.28
C LEU A 290 27.94 5.58 9.13
N GLN A 291 29.13 6.18 9.19
CA GLN A 291 30.14 6.02 8.16
C GLN A 291 30.72 4.58 8.09
N ASN A 292 30.68 3.82 9.18
CA ASN A 292 31.13 2.41 9.19
C ASN A 292 30.12 1.50 8.49
N GLN A 293 28.81 1.65 8.75
CA GLN A 293 27.80 0.87 8.05
C GLN A 293 27.68 1.25 6.56
N LEU A 294 27.72 2.53 6.21
CA LEU A 294 27.70 2.94 4.79
C LEU A 294 28.86 2.32 3.97
N ARG A 295 30.07 2.22 4.54
CA ARG A 295 31.19 1.50 3.90
C ARG A 295 30.92 0.00 3.77
N ARG A 296 30.38 -0.63 4.82
CA ARG A 296 29.99 -2.06 4.77
C ARG A 296 28.91 -2.34 3.72
N PHE A 297 27.98 -1.40 3.50
CA PHE A 297 26.96 -1.55 2.46
C PHE A 297 27.55 -1.53 1.05
N VAL A 298 28.58 -0.69 0.80
CA VAL A 298 29.39 -0.76 -0.43
C VAL A 298 30.16 -2.08 -0.51
N ASP A 299 30.79 -2.54 0.57
CA ASP A 299 31.58 -3.78 0.60
C ASP A 299 30.75 -5.04 0.24
N VAL A 300 29.47 -5.08 0.62
CA VAL A 300 28.53 -6.16 0.23
C VAL A 300 27.77 -5.90 -1.08
N GLY A 301 27.97 -4.74 -1.72
CA GLY A 301 27.43 -4.43 -3.05
C GLY A 301 25.97 -3.97 -3.10
N TYR A 302 25.50 -3.23 -2.10
CA TYR A 302 24.26 -2.44 -2.24
C TYR A 302 24.49 -1.25 -3.20
N SER A 303 23.43 -0.82 -3.90
CA SER A 303 23.43 0.37 -4.77
C SER A 303 22.91 1.62 -4.06
N ALA A 304 21.93 1.43 -3.17
CA ALA A 304 21.30 2.50 -2.41
C ALA A 304 20.91 2.03 -1.00
N ILE A 305 20.63 3.01 -0.15
CA ILE A 305 20.04 2.81 1.18
C ILE A 305 18.75 3.63 1.31
N GLU A 306 17.83 3.20 2.16
CA GLU A 306 16.67 3.99 2.59
C GLU A 306 16.77 4.24 4.10
N ILE A 307 16.75 5.50 4.55
CA ILE A 307 16.83 5.83 5.98
C ILE A 307 15.41 5.83 6.57
N GLN A 308 15.18 4.93 7.53
CA GLN A 308 13.91 4.80 8.25
C GLN A 308 14.14 4.90 9.78
N PRO A 309 13.89 6.05 10.42
CA PRO A 309 14.03 6.20 11.86
C PRO A 309 12.74 5.77 12.58
N PHE A 310 12.82 4.87 13.57
CA PHE A 310 11.68 4.45 14.41
C PHE A 310 12.16 3.81 15.73
N MET A 311 11.25 3.33 16.58
CA MET A 311 11.57 2.76 17.89
C MET A 311 10.97 1.37 18.18
N SER A 312 10.58 0.61 17.15
CA SER A 312 10.15 -0.79 17.34
C SER A 312 11.23 -1.65 17.99
N ALA A 313 10.80 -2.63 18.80
CA ALA A 313 11.60 -3.52 19.65
C ALA A 313 12.46 -2.86 20.76
N LEU A 314 12.72 -1.54 20.72
CA LEU A 314 13.48 -0.85 21.76
C LEU A 314 12.77 -0.93 23.11
N THR A 315 13.52 -1.21 24.17
CA THR A 315 12.93 -1.48 25.49
C THR A 315 12.55 -0.21 26.22
N ASN A 316 11.65 -0.35 27.19
CA ASN A 316 11.40 0.69 28.18
C ASN A 316 12.67 1.11 28.96
N ALA A 317 13.73 0.29 28.99
CA ALA A 317 15.01 0.66 29.57
C ALA A 317 15.84 1.55 28.63
N ASP A 318 15.87 1.24 27.34
CA ASP A 318 16.62 2.00 26.33
C ASP A 318 16.12 3.45 26.24
N LEU A 319 14.79 3.66 26.17
CA LEU A 319 14.18 4.99 26.13
C LEU A 319 14.55 5.90 27.32
N ARG A 320 14.87 5.32 28.50
CA ARG A 320 15.21 6.09 29.70
C ARG A 320 16.70 6.42 29.82
N GLU A 321 17.56 5.55 29.31
CA GLU A 321 19.02 5.72 29.42
C GLU A 321 19.62 6.41 28.17
N ASP A 322 18.96 6.32 27.01
CA ASP A 322 19.32 7.04 25.78
C ASP A 322 18.15 7.87 25.21
N PRO A 323 17.98 9.14 25.67
CA PRO A 323 16.88 10.00 25.22
C PRO A 323 16.99 10.40 23.73
N ARG A 324 18.08 10.08 23.04
CA ARG A 324 18.22 10.32 21.59
C ARG A 324 17.28 9.45 20.76
N ILE A 325 16.69 8.41 21.33
CA ILE A 325 15.68 7.60 20.64
C ILE A 325 14.46 8.49 20.34
N ARG A 326 13.93 9.22 21.34
CA ARG A 326 12.81 10.16 21.21
C ARG A 326 13.28 11.56 20.75
N ALA A 327 14.07 11.61 19.68
CA ALA A 327 14.67 12.85 19.18
C ALA A 327 14.77 12.89 17.65
N VAL A 328 13.88 12.20 16.94
CA VAL A 328 13.68 12.40 15.49
C VAL A 328 13.13 13.82 15.24
N GLY A 329 13.45 14.42 14.10
CA GLY A 329 13.14 15.83 13.77
C GLY A 329 14.03 16.87 14.48
N ASP A 330 14.61 16.53 15.63
CA ASP A 330 15.42 17.44 16.46
C ASP A 330 16.73 17.88 15.75
N PRO A 331 17.34 19.04 16.04
CA PRO A 331 18.52 19.54 15.31
C PRO A 331 19.72 18.58 15.27
N THR A 332 19.86 17.71 16.28
CA THR A 332 20.91 16.67 16.29
C THR A 332 20.60 15.54 15.30
N PHE A 333 19.33 15.15 15.14
CA PHE A 333 18.90 14.20 14.11
C PHE A 333 19.18 14.76 12.71
N LEU A 334 18.81 16.02 12.48
CA LEU A 334 19.05 16.70 11.20
C LEU A 334 20.54 16.76 10.83
N GLU A 335 21.43 16.97 11.81
CA GLU A 335 22.88 16.90 11.61
C GLU A 335 23.33 15.48 11.20
N ARG A 336 22.85 14.44 11.88
CA ARG A 336 23.20 13.03 11.57
C ARG A 336 22.65 12.56 10.24
N LEU A 337 21.41 12.95 9.90
CA LEU A 337 20.78 12.71 8.60
C LEU A 337 21.61 13.30 7.47
N ARG A 338 22.06 14.55 7.62
CA ARG A 338 22.97 15.22 6.68
C ARG A 338 24.33 14.52 6.57
N THR A 339 24.94 14.09 7.69
CA THR A 339 26.18 13.29 7.65
C THR A 339 25.97 12.01 6.86
N ALA A 340 24.88 11.28 7.11
CA ALA A 340 24.57 10.03 6.40
C ALA A 340 24.36 10.24 4.90
N ALA A 341 23.50 11.19 4.52
CA ALA A 341 23.19 11.56 3.14
C ALA A 341 24.44 11.95 2.33
N CYS A 342 25.27 12.85 2.87
CA CYS A 342 26.49 13.26 2.19
C CYS A 342 27.55 12.16 2.15
N THR A 343 27.68 11.34 3.21
CA THR A 343 28.60 10.19 3.22
C THR A 343 28.17 9.14 2.18
N ALA A 344 26.87 8.86 2.04
CA ALA A 344 26.35 7.94 1.03
C ALA A 344 26.75 8.40 -0.38
N ARG A 345 26.52 9.68 -0.71
CA ARG A 345 26.91 10.27 -1.99
C ARG A 345 28.42 10.29 -2.22
N GLU A 346 29.23 10.55 -1.18
CA GLU A 346 30.71 10.46 -1.27
C GLU A 346 31.22 9.05 -1.55
N LEU A 347 30.48 8.02 -1.08
CA LEU A 347 30.78 6.61 -1.33
C LEU A 347 30.19 6.07 -2.64
N GLY A 348 29.39 6.86 -3.36
CA GLY A 348 28.71 6.44 -4.59
C GLY A 348 27.50 5.53 -4.37
N LEU A 349 26.87 5.61 -3.19
CA LEU A 349 25.53 5.08 -2.94
C LEU A 349 24.49 6.15 -3.27
N ASP A 350 23.41 5.75 -3.94
CA ASP A 350 22.17 6.53 -3.91
C ASP A 350 21.54 6.43 -2.51
N TRP A 351 20.65 7.36 -2.17
CA TRP A 351 19.91 7.26 -0.90
C TRP A 351 18.48 7.79 -1.01
N ASP A 352 17.58 7.11 -0.30
CA ASP A 352 16.18 7.43 -0.15
C ASP A 352 15.87 7.66 1.35
N ILE A 353 14.69 8.17 1.67
CA ILE A 353 14.22 8.38 3.05
C ILE A 353 12.71 8.11 3.17
N THR A 354 12.29 7.45 4.25
CA THR A 354 10.87 7.22 4.54
C THR A 354 10.17 8.54 4.92
N LEU A 355 8.88 8.70 4.61
CA LEU A 355 8.08 9.89 4.90
C LEU A 355 7.68 9.96 6.39
N GLY A 356 8.65 10.32 7.23
CA GLY A 356 8.50 10.50 8.67
C GLY A 356 9.17 9.41 9.51
N SER A 357 8.55 9.08 10.64
CA SER A 357 9.02 8.08 11.60
C SER A 357 7.88 7.12 11.96
N GLY A 358 8.07 5.83 11.70
CA GLY A 358 6.98 4.84 11.76
C GLY A 358 6.02 4.96 10.56
N TRP A 359 4.87 4.31 10.66
CA TRP A 359 3.82 4.28 9.63
C TRP A 359 2.41 4.13 10.23
N SER A 360 1.33 4.49 9.55
CA SER A 360 1.30 5.31 8.35
C SER A 360 1.75 6.76 8.67
N THR A 361 1.97 7.59 7.65
CA THR A 361 2.57 8.93 7.84
C THR A 361 1.81 9.80 8.85
N GLY A 362 2.59 10.42 9.75
CA GLY A 362 2.11 11.29 10.82
C GLY A 362 3.27 11.91 11.57
N GLY A 363 2.99 12.89 12.42
CA GLY A 363 4.00 13.67 13.14
C GLY A 363 3.44 14.39 14.36
N VAL A 364 4.27 15.20 15.02
CA VAL A 364 3.87 15.96 16.22
C VAL A 364 3.10 17.23 15.87
N GLY A 365 2.05 17.55 16.65
CA GLY A 365 1.19 18.72 16.41
C GLY A 365 0.16 18.57 15.28
N ILE A 366 -0.04 17.35 14.78
CA ILE A 366 -1.09 16.99 13.81
C ILE A 366 -2.43 16.79 14.57
N ASP A 367 -2.87 17.83 15.28
CA ASP A 367 -4.05 17.78 16.15
C ASP A 367 -5.35 17.86 15.34
N ASP A 368 -5.63 19.02 14.73
CA ASP A 368 -6.89 19.30 14.03
C ASP A 368 -6.97 18.66 12.63
N ASP A 369 -5.83 18.39 12.01
CA ASP A 369 -5.68 17.81 10.66
C ASP A 369 -5.26 16.32 10.69
N GLY A 370 -5.45 15.64 11.83
CA GLY A 370 -5.29 14.19 11.98
C GLY A 370 -6.53 13.38 11.52
N ALA A 371 -6.35 12.08 11.28
CA ALA A 371 -7.34 11.21 10.65
C ALA A 371 -8.71 11.13 11.39
N ARG A 372 -9.80 11.28 10.63
CA ARG A 372 -11.20 11.40 11.09
C ARG A 372 -12.08 10.22 10.66
N GLN A 373 -13.20 10.10 11.35
CA GLN A 373 -14.21 9.06 11.11
C GLN A 373 -15.61 9.54 11.48
N LEU A 374 -16.64 8.89 10.92
CA LEU A 374 -17.99 8.91 11.46
C LEU A 374 -18.23 7.69 12.36
N LEU A 375 -19.13 7.84 13.32
CA LEU A 375 -19.60 6.83 14.27
C LEU A 375 -21.13 6.79 14.25
N ALA A 376 -21.74 5.61 14.18
CA ALA A 376 -23.19 5.45 14.33
C ALA A 376 -23.53 4.96 15.75
N ALA A 377 -24.18 5.81 16.54
CA ALA A 377 -24.75 5.43 17.84
C ALA A 377 -26.23 5.09 17.70
N GLU A 378 -26.69 4.03 18.36
CA GLU A 378 -27.97 3.41 18.02
C GLU A 378 -28.98 3.32 19.18
N LEU A 379 -30.26 3.44 18.85
CA LEU A 379 -31.39 3.30 19.77
C LEU A 379 -32.57 2.62 19.07
N THR A 380 -33.02 1.48 19.59
CA THR A 380 -34.25 0.81 19.11
C THR A 380 -35.48 1.35 19.85
N LEU A 381 -36.55 1.68 19.12
CA LEU A 381 -37.82 2.18 19.62
C LEU A 381 -38.98 1.37 19.05
N GLU A 382 -39.93 0.98 19.91
CA GLU A 382 -41.19 0.37 19.48
C GLU A 382 -42.29 1.43 19.38
N GLY A 383 -43.03 1.45 18.28
CA GLY A 383 -44.21 2.30 18.14
C GLY A 383 -45.50 1.54 17.75
N PRO A 384 -46.66 2.22 17.75
CA PRO A 384 -46.80 3.67 17.81
C PRO A 384 -46.57 4.23 19.23
N SER A 385 -45.65 5.18 19.37
CA SER A 385 -45.28 5.77 20.66
C SER A 385 -44.72 7.19 20.50
N SER A 386 -44.62 7.93 21.60
CA SER A 386 -43.97 9.25 21.62
C SER A 386 -42.66 9.14 22.41
N TYR A 387 -41.53 9.43 21.76
CA TYR A 387 -40.21 9.42 22.36
C TYR A 387 -39.74 10.84 22.66
N PHE A 388 -39.40 11.09 23.92
CA PHE A 388 -38.67 12.27 24.35
C PHE A 388 -37.54 11.83 25.29
N GLY A 389 -36.29 11.89 24.81
CA GLY A 389 -35.14 11.34 25.53
C GLY A 389 -33.79 11.63 24.87
N PRO A 390 -32.68 11.31 25.56
CA PRO A 390 -31.34 11.59 25.05
C PRO A 390 -31.03 10.78 23.80
N LEU A 391 -30.30 11.36 22.86
CA LEU A 391 -29.68 10.62 21.76
C LEU A 391 -28.75 9.52 22.33
N PRO A 392 -28.65 8.35 21.66
CA PRO A 392 -27.60 7.39 21.96
C PRO A 392 -26.23 8.04 21.73
N LYS A 393 -25.23 7.65 22.52
CA LYS A 393 -23.84 8.04 22.32
C LYS A 393 -23.02 6.82 21.90
N PRO A 394 -22.01 6.97 21.03
CA PRO A 394 -21.14 5.88 20.67
C PRO A 394 -20.26 5.49 21.87
N GLU A 395 -20.10 4.19 22.06
CA GLU A 395 -19.01 3.63 22.88
C GLU A 395 -17.76 3.45 22.01
N ALA A 396 -16.64 3.04 22.60
CA ALA A 396 -15.39 2.83 21.84
C ALA A 396 -15.54 1.68 20.83
N PRO A 397 -15.33 1.90 19.51
CA PRO A 397 -15.43 0.86 18.50
C PRO A 397 -14.57 -0.38 18.75
N SER A 398 -15.09 -1.55 18.38
CA SER A 398 -14.45 -2.85 18.63
C SER A 398 -13.13 -3.05 17.85
N TRP A 399 -12.94 -2.37 16.72
CA TRP A 399 -11.66 -2.36 16.00
C TRP A 399 -10.51 -1.74 16.79
N ILE A 400 -10.77 -0.93 17.83
CA ILE A 400 -9.71 -0.34 18.66
C ILE A 400 -9.01 -1.44 19.49
N GLU A 401 -9.77 -2.29 20.18
CA GLU A 401 -9.20 -3.47 20.85
C GLU A 401 -8.72 -4.50 19.82
N GLY A 402 -9.42 -4.62 18.68
CA GLY A 402 -8.98 -5.42 17.53
C GLY A 402 -7.55 -5.11 17.13
N THR A 403 -7.31 -3.86 16.76
CA THR A 403 -6.03 -3.30 16.30
C THR A 403 -4.97 -3.41 17.40
N ASN A 404 -5.23 -2.88 18.60
CA ASN A 404 -4.23 -2.81 19.67
C ASN A 404 -3.79 -4.17 20.23
N ARG A 405 -4.46 -5.28 19.88
CA ARG A 405 -4.00 -6.66 20.15
C ARG A 405 -3.04 -7.21 19.07
N VAL A 406 -3.04 -6.63 17.88
CA VAL A 406 -2.11 -6.93 16.78
C VAL A 406 -0.89 -6.02 16.88
N LEU A 407 -1.14 -4.71 16.92
CA LEU A 407 -0.15 -3.64 16.95
C LEU A 407 -0.78 -2.42 17.64
N ALA A 408 -0.12 -1.91 18.69
CA ALA A 408 -0.68 -0.86 19.54
C ALA A 408 -0.49 0.55 18.93
N ALA A 409 -1.37 0.95 18.01
CA ALA A 409 -1.32 2.22 17.26
C ALA A 409 -2.46 3.22 17.60
N VAL A 410 -3.39 2.86 18.49
CA VAL A 410 -4.59 3.67 18.77
C VAL A 410 -4.63 4.13 20.23
N ASP A 411 -4.59 5.44 20.45
CA ASP A 411 -4.65 6.06 21.78
C ASP A 411 -6.10 6.23 22.27
N GLY A 412 -6.64 5.15 22.84
CA GLY A 412 -7.95 5.17 23.47
C GLY A 412 -9.10 5.40 22.48
N PHE A 413 -10.03 6.30 22.84
CA PHE A 413 -11.20 6.64 22.02
C PHE A 413 -11.60 8.10 22.25
N ASP A 414 -11.66 8.89 21.17
CA ASP A 414 -11.95 10.31 21.23
C ASP A 414 -13.39 10.61 21.71
N GLN A 415 -13.48 11.41 22.77
CA GLN A 415 -14.74 11.84 23.39
C GLN A 415 -15.27 13.17 22.83
N GLU A 416 -14.53 13.87 21.97
CA GLU A 416 -14.92 15.15 21.36
C GLU A 416 -15.89 14.98 20.18
N LEU A 417 -16.98 14.25 20.45
CA LEU A 417 -18.02 13.86 19.49
C LEU A 417 -18.80 15.07 18.96
N GLN A 418 -18.70 15.32 17.65
CA GLN A 418 -19.50 16.34 16.96
C GLN A 418 -20.72 15.67 16.28
N LEU A 419 -21.94 16.03 16.67
CA LEU A 419 -23.14 15.47 16.05
C LEU A 419 -23.29 15.97 14.62
N VAL A 420 -23.31 15.05 13.65
CA VAL A 420 -23.47 15.33 12.22
C VAL A 420 -24.95 15.24 11.85
N SER A 421 -25.57 14.08 12.09
CA SER A 421 -26.93 13.77 11.65
C SER A 421 -27.68 12.90 12.66
N VAL A 422 -29.02 12.97 12.66
CA VAL A 422 -29.89 12.02 13.36
C VAL A 422 -30.91 11.47 12.38
N LEU A 423 -30.97 10.14 12.27
CA LEU A 423 -31.77 9.42 11.29
C LEU A 423 -32.65 8.38 11.98
N GLY A 424 -33.79 8.04 11.37
CA GLY A 424 -34.68 6.97 11.86
C GLY A 424 -35.14 6.06 10.73
N ALA A 425 -35.31 4.75 11.00
CA ALA A 425 -35.75 3.78 10.00
C ALA A 425 -36.56 2.63 10.62
N GLU A 426 -37.54 2.09 9.92
CA GLU A 426 -38.18 0.82 10.30
C GLU A 426 -37.22 -0.36 10.05
N VAL A 427 -37.11 -1.29 11.01
CA VAL A 427 -36.33 -2.53 10.86
C VAL A 427 -37.25 -3.60 10.25
N THR A 428 -37.36 -3.58 8.92
CA THR A 428 -38.28 -4.45 8.15
C THR A 428 -37.89 -5.94 8.16
N SER A 429 -36.61 -6.26 8.42
CA SER A 429 -36.17 -7.60 8.77
C SER A 429 -34.94 -7.52 9.68
N ASP A 430 -35.14 -7.86 10.95
CA ASP A 430 -34.05 -8.05 11.92
C ASP A 430 -33.35 -9.40 11.66
N SER A 431 -32.03 -9.45 11.89
CA SER A 431 -31.20 -10.63 11.67
C SER A 431 -30.11 -10.73 12.74
N GLN A 432 -29.83 -11.94 13.22
CA GLN A 432 -28.76 -12.18 14.19
C GLN A 432 -27.37 -12.19 13.54
N ASP A 433 -27.31 -12.42 12.23
CA ASP A 433 -26.12 -12.27 11.39
C ASP A 433 -26.37 -11.07 10.43
N PRO A 434 -25.53 -10.02 10.42
CA PRO A 434 -25.75 -8.84 9.57
C PRO A 434 -25.60 -9.16 8.07
N PRO A 435 -26.20 -8.36 7.16
CA PRO A 435 -26.90 -7.10 7.42
C PRO A 435 -28.36 -7.25 7.90
N ALA A 436 -28.79 -6.38 8.81
CA ALA A 436 -30.21 -6.16 9.08
C ALA A 436 -30.85 -5.30 7.97
N THR A 437 -32.14 -5.47 7.69
CA THR A 437 -32.82 -4.75 6.59
C THR A 437 -33.62 -3.56 7.11
N LEU A 438 -33.27 -2.36 6.63
CA LEU A 438 -33.98 -1.12 6.92
C LEU A 438 -34.96 -0.75 5.80
N GLY A 439 -36.06 -0.12 6.18
CA GLY A 439 -36.99 0.54 5.27
C GLY A 439 -36.45 1.89 4.76
N ASP A 440 -37.35 2.86 4.60
CA ASP A 440 -36.99 4.22 4.17
C ASP A 440 -36.43 5.04 5.35
N ILE A 441 -35.37 5.82 5.08
CA ILE A 441 -34.66 6.60 6.10
C ILE A 441 -35.33 7.97 6.28
N LEU A 442 -35.58 8.33 7.53
CA LEU A 442 -36.22 9.57 7.98
C LEU A 442 -35.18 10.54 8.56
N GLU A 443 -35.21 11.80 8.13
CA GLU A 443 -34.37 12.89 8.67
C GLU A 443 -34.97 13.37 10.02
N LEU A 444 -34.21 13.20 11.11
CA LEU A 444 -34.63 13.50 12.50
C LEU A 444 -33.73 14.52 13.22
N THR A 445 -32.72 15.09 12.56
CA THR A 445 -31.73 16.00 13.14
C THR A 445 -32.36 17.28 13.66
N ARG A 446 -33.40 17.81 12.97
CA ARG A 446 -34.12 19.01 13.41
C ARG A 446 -35.05 18.76 14.62
N GLN A 447 -35.38 17.49 14.84
CA GLN A 447 -36.15 16.96 15.96
C GLN A 447 -35.25 16.64 17.17
N ALA A 448 -33.92 16.69 17.00
CA ALA A 448 -32.93 16.62 18.05
C ALA A 448 -32.44 18.02 18.46
N GLN A 449 -32.49 18.34 19.75
CA GLN A 449 -32.05 19.63 20.30
C GLN A 449 -31.35 19.39 21.64
N ASP A 450 -30.22 20.04 21.89
CA ASP A 450 -29.39 19.88 23.10
C ASP A 450 -29.11 18.40 23.48
N GLY A 451 -28.90 17.55 22.46
CA GLY A 451 -28.67 16.11 22.63
C GLY A 451 -29.91 15.27 22.99
N THR A 452 -31.11 15.83 22.86
CA THR A 452 -32.41 15.19 23.16
C THR A 452 -33.26 15.09 21.90
N LEU A 453 -33.74 13.91 21.54
CA LEU A 453 -34.67 13.69 20.43
C LEU A 453 -36.13 13.76 20.91
N SER A 454 -36.98 14.42 20.12
CA SER A 454 -38.43 14.49 20.31
C SER A 454 -39.16 13.97 19.06
N TRP A 455 -39.60 12.71 19.06
CA TRP A 455 -40.14 12.03 17.88
C TRP A 455 -41.39 11.20 18.18
N GLU A 456 -42.43 11.34 17.36
CA GLU A 456 -43.58 10.43 17.31
C GLU A 456 -43.21 9.21 16.44
N VAL A 457 -42.93 8.08 17.10
CA VAL A 457 -42.49 6.82 16.49
C VAL A 457 -43.71 6.17 15.80
N PRO A 458 -43.63 5.85 14.49
CA PRO A 458 -44.69 5.13 13.77
C PRO A 458 -44.93 3.70 14.30
N GLU A 459 -46.00 3.04 13.83
CA GLU A 459 -46.23 1.62 14.14
C GLU A 459 -45.09 0.74 13.60
N GLY A 460 -44.54 -0.14 14.44
CA GLY A 460 -43.42 -1.02 14.10
C GLY A 460 -42.14 -0.74 14.90
N THR A 461 -41.15 -1.62 14.73
CA THR A 461 -39.84 -1.54 15.39
C THR A 461 -38.91 -0.64 14.57
N HIS A 462 -38.43 0.43 15.19
CA HIS A 462 -37.60 1.45 14.54
C HIS A 462 -36.21 1.53 15.14
N ARG A 463 -35.19 1.75 14.30
CA ARG A 463 -33.82 2.09 14.69
C ARG A 463 -33.61 3.59 14.50
N VAL A 464 -33.15 4.27 15.54
CA VAL A 464 -32.62 5.64 15.47
C VAL A 464 -31.10 5.55 15.46
N PHE A 465 -30.49 6.32 14.55
CA PHE A 465 -29.05 6.50 14.43
C PHE A 465 -28.71 7.95 14.79
N ALA A 466 -27.82 8.18 15.75
CA ALA A 466 -27.15 9.45 15.94
C ALA A 466 -25.72 9.32 15.41
N VAL A 467 -25.41 10.05 14.33
CA VAL A 467 -24.13 9.97 13.64
C VAL A 467 -23.22 11.10 14.13
N TYR A 468 -22.01 10.74 14.56
CA TYR A 468 -21.02 11.67 15.13
C TYR A 468 -19.70 11.64 14.35
N GLU A 469 -19.06 12.78 14.11
CA GLU A 469 -17.66 12.88 13.68
C GLU A 469 -16.74 12.95 14.90
N ASN A 470 -15.61 12.22 14.88
CA ASN A 470 -14.51 12.38 15.82
C ASN A 470 -13.16 11.99 15.18
N ARG A 471 -12.07 12.05 15.96
CA ARG A 471 -10.73 11.57 15.55
C ARG A 471 -10.57 10.08 15.80
N THR A 472 -9.75 9.43 14.99
CA THR A 472 -9.37 8.01 15.15
C THR A 472 -8.41 7.76 16.31
N GLN A 473 -7.69 8.81 16.78
CA GLN A 473 -6.57 8.73 17.72
C GLN A 473 -5.43 7.78 17.27
N HIS A 474 -5.27 7.61 15.95
CA HIS A 474 -4.17 6.87 15.35
C HIS A 474 -2.85 7.64 15.50
N PHE A 475 -1.81 6.99 16.02
CA PHE A 475 -0.43 7.49 16.04
C PHE A 475 0.51 6.60 15.21
N PRO A 476 1.58 7.13 14.59
CA PRO A 476 2.49 6.33 13.76
C PRO A 476 3.11 5.15 14.54
N ALA A 477 2.98 3.95 13.98
CA ALA A 477 3.49 2.69 14.51
C ALA A 477 5.00 2.79 14.81
N GLY A 478 5.35 2.81 16.10
CA GLY A 478 6.73 2.91 16.55
C GLY A 478 7.42 4.24 16.21
N GLY A 479 6.67 5.31 15.95
CA GLY A 479 7.24 6.64 15.69
C GLY A 479 8.16 7.11 16.81
N ALA A 480 9.33 7.63 16.45
CA ALA A 480 10.41 7.99 17.39
C ALA A 480 10.55 9.51 17.61
N TYR A 481 9.43 10.21 17.48
CA TYR A 481 9.32 11.66 17.69
C TYR A 481 9.53 12.05 19.18
N PRO A 482 9.79 13.34 19.47
CA PRO A 482 9.92 13.83 20.84
C PRO A 482 8.57 13.86 21.55
N GLY A 483 8.50 13.24 22.73
CA GLY A 483 7.25 13.06 23.50
C GLY A 483 7.01 11.59 23.83
N GLU A 484 5.79 11.27 24.25
CA GLU A 484 5.27 9.90 24.27
C GLU A 484 4.83 9.48 22.84
N LEU A 485 4.27 8.28 22.61
CA LEU A 485 3.91 7.88 21.23
C LEU A 485 2.70 8.67 20.72
N GLU A 486 1.78 8.91 21.64
CA GLU A 486 0.52 9.61 21.47
C GLU A 486 0.64 11.12 21.27
N ASP A 487 1.81 11.73 21.50
CA ASP A 487 2.07 13.14 21.15
C ASP A 487 2.19 13.36 19.62
N ALA A 488 2.31 12.27 18.85
CA ALA A 488 2.23 12.27 17.40
C ALA A 488 0.89 11.68 16.90
N ARG A 489 0.42 12.14 15.74
CA ARG A 489 -0.84 11.68 15.11
C ARG A 489 -0.67 11.45 13.63
N VAL A 490 -1.38 10.43 13.12
CA VAL A 490 -1.47 10.10 11.69
C VAL A 490 -2.34 11.14 10.98
N ILE A 491 -1.85 11.64 9.84
CA ILE A 491 -2.52 12.71 9.09
C ILE A 491 -3.90 12.28 8.58
N ASP A 492 -4.80 13.24 8.35
CA ASP A 492 -5.93 12.99 7.47
C ASP A 492 -5.42 12.74 6.04
N HIS A 493 -5.76 11.58 5.48
CA HIS A 493 -5.37 11.16 4.12
C HIS A 493 -6.42 11.53 3.06
N LEU A 494 -7.54 12.17 3.44
CA LEU A 494 -8.66 12.57 2.57
C LEU A 494 -8.77 14.09 2.37
N ASP A 495 -7.96 14.88 3.08
CA ASP A 495 -7.82 16.32 2.96
C ASP A 495 -6.33 16.70 2.94
N ARG A 496 -5.92 17.44 1.91
CA ARG A 496 -4.54 17.90 1.72
C ARG A 496 -3.96 18.62 2.93
N ARG A 497 -4.78 19.25 3.79
CA ARG A 497 -4.32 19.94 5.00
C ARG A 497 -3.52 19.02 5.92
N GLY A 498 -3.86 17.73 6.00
CA GLY A 498 -3.09 16.75 6.78
C GLY A 498 -1.66 16.61 6.28
N VAL A 499 -1.48 16.34 4.98
CA VAL A 499 -0.14 16.21 4.38
C VAL A 499 0.59 17.55 4.30
N GLU A 500 -0.08 18.65 3.97
CA GLU A 500 0.51 20.00 3.94
C GLU A 500 1.00 20.42 5.34
N ALA A 501 0.23 20.17 6.41
CA ALA A 501 0.64 20.45 7.78
C ALA A 501 1.88 19.64 8.21
N PHE A 502 1.92 18.33 7.90
CA PHE A 502 3.09 17.50 8.21
C PHE A 502 4.34 17.91 7.41
N LEU A 503 4.18 18.25 6.14
CA LEU A 503 5.28 18.72 5.28
C LEU A 503 5.83 20.09 5.73
N ASP A 504 4.99 21.02 6.15
CA ASP A 504 5.42 22.36 6.61
C ASP A 504 5.91 22.37 8.07
N ALA A 505 5.34 21.56 8.96
CA ALA A 505 5.72 21.53 10.38
C ALA A 505 6.99 20.72 10.64
N GLU A 506 7.21 19.62 9.91
CA GLU A 506 8.24 18.63 10.23
C GLU A 506 9.10 18.25 9.01
N PHE A 507 8.54 17.58 8.00
CA PHE A 507 9.35 16.90 6.99
C PHE A 507 10.10 17.85 6.03
N GLY A 508 9.59 19.06 5.83
CA GLY A 508 10.28 20.11 5.08
C GLY A 508 11.65 20.46 5.66
N ALA A 509 11.77 20.52 7.00
CA ALA A 509 13.04 20.78 7.68
C ALA A 509 14.07 19.65 7.49
N TRP A 510 13.59 18.40 7.31
CA TRP A 510 14.45 17.25 7.03
C TRP A 510 15.08 17.38 5.64
N LEU A 511 14.28 17.77 4.63
CA LEU A 511 14.78 18.01 3.28
C LEU A 511 15.67 19.26 3.18
N GLU A 512 15.38 20.33 3.93
CA GLU A 512 16.29 21.50 4.01
C GLU A 512 17.65 21.13 4.61
N ALA A 513 17.71 20.30 5.66
CA ALA A 513 18.97 19.89 6.28
C ALA A 513 19.90 19.14 5.30
N VAL A 514 19.33 18.35 4.39
CA VAL A 514 20.06 17.55 3.40
C VAL A 514 20.18 18.21 2.01
N ALA A 515 19.76 19.46 1.82
CA ALA A 515 19.67 20.09 0.49
C ALA A 515 20.98 20.16 -0.33
N GLU A 516 22.15 20.00 0.29
CA GLU A 516 23.44 19.87 -0.43
C GLU A 516 23.70 18.46 -0.99
N CYS A 517 22.99 17.46 -0.49
CA CYS A 517 23.09 16.03 -0.74
C CYS A 517 21.67 15.39 -0.75
N PRO A 518 20.70 15.90 -1.55
CA PRO A 518 19.29 15.51 -1.45
C PRO A 518 19.07 14.01 -1.70
N PRO A 519 17.97 13.43 -1.19
CA PRO A 519 17.61 12.06 -1.50
C PRO A 519 17.21 11.93 -2.96
N ARG A 520 17.35 10.74 -3.50
CA ARG A 520 16.88 10.35 -4.83
C ARG A 520 15.36 10.20 -4.82
N ALA A 521 14.83 9.45 -3.86
CA ALA A 521 13.39 9.30 -3.65
C ALA A 521 13.00 9.53 -2.18
N VAL A 522 11.76 9.97 -1.96
CA VAL A 522 11.07 9.81 -0.69
C VAL A 522 10.16 8.58 -0.82
N PHE A 523 10.19 7.73 0.21
CA PHE A 523 9.42 6.51 0.28
C PHE A 523 8.21 6.68 1.19
N VAL A 524 7.05 6.22 0.73
CA VAL A 524 5.85 6.01 1.53
C VAL A 524 5.61 4.50 1.64
N ASP A 525 5.63 4.02 2.89
CA ASP A 525 5.36 2.63 3.28
C ASP A 525 3.91 2.22 2.96
N SER A 526 3.56 0.97 3.25
CA SER A 526 2.18 0.50 3.25
C SER A 526 1.27 1.34 4.16
N PHE A 527 -0.05 1.25 3.93
CA PHE A 527 -1.05 2.02 4.67
C PHE A 527 -1.96 1.10 5.50
N GLU A 528 -1.89 1.19 6.82
CA GLU A 528 -2.69 0.40 7.75
C GLU A 528 -3.78 1.27 8.35
N LEU A 529 -4.62 1.82 7.46
CA LEU A 529 -5.62 2.80 7.83
C LEU A 529 -6.75 2.16 8.64
N LEU A 530 -7.36 2.97 9.50
CA LEU A 530 -8.32 2.49 10.49
C LEU A 530 -9.38 3.55 10.85
N GLY A 531 -10.61 3.09 11.09
CA GLY A 531 -11.76 3.90 11.48
C GLY A 531 -13.07 3.12 11.40
N GLU A 532 -14.12 3.62 12.07
CA GLU A 532 -15.47 3.02 12.04
C GLU A 532 -16.16 3.23 10.67
N LEU A 533 -16.08 4.46 10.17
CA LEU A 533 -16.33 4.85 8.77
C LEU A 533 -15.38 6.02 8.45
N PRO A 534 -14.27 5.81 7.72
CA PRO A 534 -13.28 6.85 7.44
C PRO A 534 -13.89 8.10 6.77
N TRP A 535 -13.53 9.28 7.27
CA TRP A 535 -14.20 10.54 6.90
C TRP A 535 -13.24 11.72 6.93
N THR A 536 -13.68 12.88 6.44
CA THR A 536 -13.02 14.17 6.68
C THR A 536 -14.03 15.32 6.68
N THR A 537 -13.69 16.41 7.37
CA THR A 537 -14.57 17.57 7.53
C THR A 537 -14.86 18.21 6.17
N GLY A 538 -16.14 18.22 5.75
CA GLY A 538 -16.58 18.76 4.46
C GLY A 538 -16.79 17.71 3.36
N PHE A 539 -16.48 16.43 3.60
CA PHE A 539 -16.72 15.33 2.65
C PHE A 539 -18.19 15.26 2.20
N GLU A 540 -19.15 15.55 3.09
CA GLU A 540 -20.59 15.61 2.80
C GLU A 540 -20.94 16.59 1.66
N ALA A 541 -20.36 17.79 1.69
CA ALA A 541 -20.63 18.85 0.72
C ALA A 541 -19.94 18.58 -0.63
N GLU A 542 -18.77 17.94 -0.62
CA GLU A 542 -18.12 17.45 -1.83
C GLU A 542 -18.90 16.28 -2.45
N PHE A 543 -19.44 15.38 -1.61
CA PHE A 543 -20.30 14.28 -2.05
C PHE A 543 -21.56 14.81 -2.77
N GLU A 544 -22.30 15.75 -2.18
CA GLU A 544 -23.45 16.37 -2.85
C GLU A 544 -23.03 17.07 -4.16
N THR A 545 -21.88 17.76 -4.17
CA THR A 545 -21.37 18.48 -5.35
C THR A 545 -20.98 17.55 -6.50
N SER A 546 -20.26 16.46 -6.22
CA SER A 546 -19.74 15.52 -7.23
C SER A 546 -20.75 14.46 -7.68
N LEU A 547 -21.70 14.08 -6.81
CA LEU A 547 -22.68 13.02 -7.09
C LEU A 547 -24.11 13.54 -7.31
N GLY A 548 -24.42 14.77 -6.92
CA GLY A 548 -25.73 15.40 -7.15
C GLY A 548 -26.84 14.96 -6.20
N TYR A 549 -26.51 14.29 -5.09
CA TYR A 549 -27.44 13.92 -4.02
C TYR A 549 -26.75 13.92 -2.66
N VAL A 550 -27.49 14.23 -1.59
CA VAL A 550 -26.97 14.23 -0.21
C VAL A 550 -26.71 12.83 0.31
N VAL A 551 -25.58 12.63 1.00
CA VAL A 551 -25.18 11.33 1.57
C VAL A 551 -26.00 10.94 2.81
N ASP A 552 -26.53 11.91 3.53
CA ASP A 552 -27.18 11.76 4.85
C ASP A 552 -28.22 10.63 4.93
N PRO A 553 -29.21 10.52 4.00
CA PRO A 553 -30.20 9.44 4.01
C PRO A 553 -29.64 8.03 3.73
N PHE A 554 -28.33 7.91 3.49
CA PHE A 554 -27.66 6.65 3.18
C PHE A 554 -26.57 6.26 4.19
N LEU A 555 -26.20 7.15 5.13
CA LEU A 555 -25.16 6.91 6.14
C LEU A 555 -25.28 5.54 6.84
N PRO A 556 -26.48 5.05 7.28
CA PRO A 556 -26.59 3.75 7.94
C PRO A 556 -26.14 2.55 7.08
N PHE A 557 -26.21 2.66 5.74
CA PHE A 557 -25.77 1.62 4.82
C PHE A 557 -24.26 1.68 4.50
N LEU A 558 -23.55 2.74 4.91
CA LEU A 558 -22.12 2.88 4.68
C LEU A 558 -21.26 2.14 5.71
N PHE A 559 -21.79 1.91 6.92
CA PHE A 559 -21.05 1.30 8.03
C PHE A 559 -20.86 -0.21 7.84
N LEU A 560 -19.63 -0.69 8.05
CA LEU A 560 -19.29 -2.11 8.08
C LEU A 560 -19.25 -2.65 9.51
N GLU A 561 -19.64 -3.91 9.71
CA GLU A 561 -19.64 -4.61 10.99
C GLU A 561 -18.21 -4.66 11.56
N GLY A 562 -18.03 -4.18 12.80
CA GLY A 562 -16.70 -4.00 13.39
C GLY A 562 -15.84 -2.85 12.81
N GLY A 563 -16.27 -2.19 11.73
CA GLY A 563 -15.57 -1.05 11.12
C GLY A 563 -14.58 -1.44 10.02
N GLU A 564 -13.69 -0.51 9.67
CA GLU A 564 -12.64 -0.65 8.67
C GLU A 564 -11.26 -0.46 9.35
N SER A 565 -10.53 -1.54 9.62
CA SER A 565 -9.14 -1.48 10.13
C SER A 565 -8.31 -2.58 9.49
N GLU A 566 -7.24 -2.21 8.78
CA GLU A 566 -6.43 -3.19 8.03
C GLU A 566 -5.81 -4.26 8.95
N TYR A 567 -5.34 -3.88 10.15
CA TYR A 567 -4.84 -4.84 11.15
C TYR A 567 -5.88 -5.88 11.59
N VAL A 568 -7.17 -5.53 11.53
CA VAL A 568 -8.28 -6.46 11.82
C VAL A 568 -8.63 -7.26 10.57
N ASN A 569 -8.80 -6.60 9.42
CA ASN A 569 -9.14 -7.20 8.12
C ASN A 569 -8.15 -8.31 7.73
N ILE A 570 -6.85 -8.13 7.99
CA ILE A 570 -5.79 -9.13 7.77
C ILE A 570 -6.03 -10.45 8.54
N LEU A 571 -6.74 -10.41 9.67
CA LEU A 571 -7.02 -11.56 10.53
C LEU A 571 -8.43 -12.12 10.39
N SER A 572 -9.43 -11.29 10.09
CA SER A 572 -10.85 -11.69 9.96
C SER A 572 -11.33 -11.89 8.52
N GLY A 573 -10.63 -11.33 7.53
CA GLY A 573 -11.22 -11.02 6.22
C GLY A 573 -12.02 -9.72 6.25
N GLU A 574 -12.54 -9.31 5.08
CA GLU A 574 -13.29 -8.07 4.90
C GLU A 574 -14.62 -8.06 5.67
N SER A 575 -14.91 -6.93 6.34
CA SER A 575 -16.14 -6.69 7.08
C SER A 575 -17.37 -6.59 6.16
N VAL A 576 -18.51 -7.16 6.58
CA VAL A 576 -19.80 -7.03 5.88
C VAL A 576 -20.52 -5.73 6.28
N ALA A 577 -21.46 -5.23 5.48
CA ALA A 577 -22.28 -4.08 5.87
C ALA A 577 -23.18 -4.40 7.09
N ARG A 578 -23.37 -3.43 8.00
CA ARG A 578 -24.28 -3.58 9.17
C ARG A 578 -25.75 -3.63 8.74
N TYR A 579 -26.09 -2.83 7.72
CA TYR A 579 -27.44 -2.65 7.23
C TYR A 579 -27.51 -2.71 5.71
N GLN A 580 -28.63 -3.24 5.21
CA GLN A 580 -29.02 -3.19 3.81
C GLN A 580 -30.39 -2.51 3.69
N ALA A 581 -30.68 -1.96 2.51
CA ALA A 581 -32.02 -1.49 2.18
C ALA A 581 -32.90 -2.67 1.71
N THR A 582 -34.19 -2.39 1.48
CA THR A 582 -35.12 -3.32 0.80
C THR A 582 -34.85 -3.44 -0.72
N ASP A 583 -33.94 -2.62 -1.25
CA ASP A 583 -33.44 -2.59 -2.62
C ASP A 583 -31.89 -2.43 -2.61
N ASP A 584 -31.26 -2.12 -3.74
CA ASP A 584 -29.81 -1.99 -3.84
C ASP A 584 -29.25 -0.58 -3.52
N ARG A 585 -30.08 0.38 -3.10
CA ARG A 585 -29.66 1.79 -2.89
C ARG A 585 -28.55 1.95 -1.86
N GLY A 586 -28.55 1.12 -0.81
CA GLY A 586 -27.50 1.12 0.21
C GLY A 586 -26.14 0.69 -0.34
N ALA A 587 -26.11 -0.40 -1.12
CA ALA A 587 -24.89 -0.88 -1.77
C ALA A 587 -24.37 0.13 -2.80
N ARG A 588 -25.27 0.72 -3.61
CA ARG A 588 -24.93 1.78 -4.56
C ARG A 588 -24.38 3.04 -3.89
N ALA A 589 -24.92 3.44 -2.74
CA ALA A 589 -24.39 4.58 -1.98
C ALA A 589 -23.01 4.28 -1.39
N ARG A 590 -22.75 3.04 -0.93
CA ARG A 590 -21.42 2.58 -0.50
C ARG A 590 -20.42 2.56 -1.67
N GLU A 591 -20.83 2.14 -2.86
CA GLU A 591 -20.00 2.18 -4.08
C GLU A 591 -19.61 3.61 -4.49
N ASP A 592 -20.52 4.57 -4.39
CA ASP A 592 -20.25 5.99 -4.68
C ASP A 592 -19.39 6.64 -3.57
N TYR A 593 -19.62 6.31 -2.29
CA TYR A 593 -18.75 6.71 -1.16
C TYR A 593 -17.32 6.18 -1.31
N GLU A 594 -17.15 4.89 -1.59
CA GLU A 594 -15.83 4.28 -1.81
C GLU A 594 -15.12 4.88 -3.03
N THR A 595 -15.89 5.22 -4.07
CA THR A 595 -15.36 5.92 -5.26
C THR A 595 -14.83 7.30 -4.88
N LEU A 596 -15.63 8.14 -4.21
CA LEU A 596 -15.19 9.48 -3.81
C LEU A 596 -14.03 9.42 -2.81
N ARG A 597 -14.05 8.47 -1.86
CA ARG A 597 -12.94 8.26 -0.91
C ARG A 597 -11.64 7.87 -1.60
N SER A 598 -11.72 6.99 -2.61
CA SER A 598 -10.58 6.63 -3.48
C SER A 598 -10.01 7.85 -4.19
N ASP A 599 -10.88 8.64 -4.82
CA ASP A 599 -10.46 9.78 -5.64
C ASP A 599 -9.85 10.90 -4.75
N ARG A 600 -10.45 11.18 -3.58
CA ARG A 600 -9.88 12.09 -2.56
C ARG A 600 -8.51 11.63 -2.07
N PHE A 601 -8.34 10.35 -1.72
CA PHE A 601 -7.05 9.80 -1.29
C PHE A 601 -5.96 9.92 -2.37
N ALA A 602 -6.32 9.65 -3.63
CA ALA A 602 -5.40 9.80 -4.76
C ALA A 602 -4.98 11.26 -4.96
N GLU A 603 -5.92 12.20 -5.03
CA GLU A 603 -5.63 13.60 -5.36
C GLU A 603 -4.97 14.37 -4.21
N GLU A 604 -5.44 14.20 -2.98
CA GLU A 604 -5.09 15.07 -1.84
C GLU A 604 -3.85 14.62 -1.07
N LEU A 605 -3.58 13.32 -1.04
CA LEU A 605 -2.36 12.77 -0.47
C LEU A 605 -1.31 12.57 -1.57
N ILE A 606 -1.54 11.63 -2.49
CA ILE A 606 -0.52 11.18 -3.44
C ILE A 606 -0.20 12.28 -4.46
N GLY A 607 -1.23 12.96 -4.98
CA GLY A 607 -1.08 14.08 -5.92
C GLY A 607 -0.33 15.29 -5.33
N VAL A 608 -0.68 15.69 -4.11
CA VAL A 608 -0.03 16.80 -3.40
C VAL A 608 1.42 16.46 -3.04
N LEU A 609 1.66 15.31 -2.41
CA LEU A 609 2.99 14.85 -2.04
C LEU A 609 3.91 14.76 -3.27
N ARG A 610 3.45 14.11 -4.35
CA ARG A 610 4.23 13.98 -5.60
C ARG A 610 4.60 15.35 -6.16
N THR A 611 3.65 16.30 -6.19
CA THR A 611 3.90 17.67 -6.67
C THR A 611 4.97 18.36 -5.84
N TRP A 612 4.87 18.29 -4.51
CA TRP A 612 5.82 18.90 -3.58
C TRP A 612 7.23 18.30 -3.67
N LEU A 613 7.35 16.98 -3.91
CA LEU A 613 8.63 16.30 -4.17
C LEU A 613 9.21 16.66 -5.55
N HIS A 614 8.37 16.75 -6.58
CA HIS A 614 8.80 17.10 -7.95
C HIS A 614 9.34 18.53 -8.06
N GLU A 615 8.76 19.48 -7.32
CA GLU A 615 9.30 20.84 -7.19
C GLU A 615 10.73 20.89 -6.61
N ARG A 616 11.13 19.84 -5.87
CA ARG A 616 12.45 19.68 -5.25
C ARG A 616 13.37 18.74 -6.06
N GLY A 617 12.87 18.14 -7.14
CA GLY A 617 13.61 17.20 -7.99
C GLY A 617 13.79 15.81 -7.38
N ILE A 618 12.87 15.38 -6.52
CA ILE A 618 12.90 14.11 -5.79
C ILE A 618 11.79 13.19 -6.30
N GLU A 619 12.09 11.89 -6.47
CA GLU A 619 11.14 10.87 -6.91
C GLU A 619 10.19 10.43 -5.75
N LEU A 620 8.96 10.06 -6.07
CA LEU A 620 8.06 9.35 -5.14
C LEU A 620 8.18 7.83 -5.33
N ARG A 621 8.65 7.11 -4.30
CA ARG A 621 8.55 5.65 -4.17
C ARG A 621 7.40 5.30 -3.22
N LEU A 622 6.54 4.36 -3.59
CA LEU A 622 5.26 4.15 -2.90
C LEU A 622 4.84 2.68 -2.87
N GLN A 623 4.54 2.19 -1.67
CA GLN A 623 3.69 1.02 -1.45
C GLN A 623 2.23 1.46 -1.38
N ALA A 624 1.46 1.24 -2.45
CA ALA A 624 0.13 1.83 -2.62
C ALA A 624 -1.04 1.02 -2.01
N HIS A 625 -0.73 -0.05 -1.28
CA HIS A 625 -1.72 -1.03 -0.79
C HIS A 625 -2.14 -0.73 0.66
N GLY A 626 -3.36 -1.15 1.02
CA GLY A 626 -4.03 -0.76 2.28
C GLY A 626 -4.55 0.69 2.30
N GLY A 627 -4.15 1.51 1.30
CA GLY A 627 -4.71 2.84 1.06
C GLY A 627 -6.10 2.80 0.45
N TYR A 628 -6.84 3.91 0.50
CA TYR A 628 -8.25 3.94 0.09
C TYR A 628 -8.51 4.02 -1.44
N ALA A 629 -7.48 4.22 -2.25
CA ALA A 629 -7.59 4.32 -3.71
C ALA A 629 -7.57 2.96 -4.43
N ASP A 630 -8.00 2.91 -5.70
CA ASP A 630 -7.78 1.74 -6.55
C ASP A 630 -6.26 1.49 -6.67
N VAL A 631 -5.78 0.38 -6.10
CA VAL A 631 -4.35 0.13 -5.85
C VAL A 631 -3.48 0.21 -7.11
N LEU A 632 -4.03 -0.14 -8.28
CA LEU A 632 -3.31 -0.04 -9.55
C LEU A 632 -3.16 1.42 -10.01
N ASP A 633 -4.17 2.26 -9.78
CA ASP A 633 -4.13 3.69 -10.11
C ASP A 633 -3.21 4.45 -9.14
N ALA A 634 -3.25 4.11 -7.84
CA ALA A 634 -2.32 4.67 -6.86
C ALA A 634 -0.86 4.28 -7.14
N TYR A 635 -0.58 3.02 -7.54
CA TYR A 635 0.75 2.66 -8.07
C TYR A 635 1.08 3.39 -9.39
N ALA A 636 0.09 3.68 -10.25
CA ALA A 636 0.31 4.46 -11.47
C ALA A 636 0.71 5.92 -11.16
N MET A 637 0.30 6.48 -10.03
CA MET A 637 0.70 7.84 -9.60
C MET A 637 2.15 7.97 -9.11
N ALA A 638 2.77 6.91 -8.56
CA ALA A 638 4.16 6.97 -8.08
C ALA A 638 5.18 7.20 -9.22
N ASP A 639 6.41 7.59 -8.92
CA ASP A 639 7.49 7.53 -9.93
C ASP A 639 8.16 6.14 -9.93
N ILE A 640 8.22 5.50 -8.75
CA ILE A 640 8.64 4.10 -8.57
C ILE A 640 7.57 3.37 -7.73
N PRO A 641 6.75 2.52 -8.36
CA PRO A 641 5.88 1.60 -7.62
C PRO A 641 6.72 0.60 -6.83
N GLU A 642 6.37 0.35 -5.57
CA GLU A 642 7.01 -0.66 -4.72
C GLU A 642 5.99 -1.72 -4.25
N SER A 643 6.28 -3.00 -4.48
CA SER A 643 5.57 -4.10 -3.81
C SER A 643 6.32 -4.57 -2.57
N GLU A 644 5.86 -5.66 -1.97
CA GLU A 644 6.53 -6.33 -0.86
C GLU A 644 6.34 -7.85 -0.92
N GLY A 645 7.15 -8.59 -0.16
CA GLY A 645 7.29 -10.05 -0.25
C GLY A 645 6.68 -10.82 0.92
N LEU A 646 6.02 -10.15 1.86
CA LEU A 646 5.42 -10.71 3.07
C LEU A 646 4.00 -11.17 2.76
N TYR A 647 3.16 -10.31 2.17
CA TYR A 647 1.78 -10.62 1.81
C TYR A 647 1.71 -11.73 0.74
N ALA A 648 0.82 -12.69 1.00
CA ALA A 648 0.69 -13.95 0.24
C ALA A 648 2.03 -14.72 0.08
N GLY A 649 3.01 -14.50 0.97
CA GLY A 649 4.37 -15.04 0.87
C GLY A 649 5.13 -14.58 -0.38
N GLY A 650 4.83 -13.38 -0.89
CA GLY A 650 5.37 -12.85 -2.14
C GLY A 650 4.80 -13.56 -3.35
N SER A 651 3.47 -13.67 -3.44
CA SER A 651 2.79 -14.31 -4.57
C SER A 651 2.81 -13.43 -5.82
N TYR A 652 2.71 -14.03 -7.01
CA TYR A 652 2.58 -13.29 -8.27
C TYR A 652 1.35 -12.38 -8.29
N ASP A 653 0.32 -12.73 -7.54
CA ASP A 653 -0.90 -11.94 -7.48
C ASP A 653 -0.75 -10.69 -6.62
N PHE A 654 0.19 -10.65 -5.69
CA PHE A 654 0.54 -9.40 -5.01
C PHE A 654 1.62 -8.64 -5.77
N LEU A 655 2.74 -9.30 -6.10
CA LEU A 655 3.91 -8.68 -6.73
C LEU A 655 3.58 -7.99 -8.07
N ARG A 656 2.70 -8.58 -8.89
CA ARG A 656 2.30 -7.97 -10.17
C ARG A 656 1.44 -6.71 -10.03
N LEU A 657 0.95 -6.31 -8.86
CA LEU A 657 0.22 -5.04 -8.72
C LEU A 657 1.12 -3.84 -9.10
N SER A 658 2.28 -3.74 -8.45
CA SER A 658 3.27 -2.69 -8.72
C SER A 658 3.85 -2.78 -10.15
N ALA A 659 4.17 -4.00 -10.60
CA ALA A 659 4.77 -4.24 -11.91
C ALA A 659 3.81 -3.92 -13.06
N SER A 660 2.53 -4.30 -12.94
CA SER A 660 1.52 -3.99 -13.96
C SER A 660 1.31 -2.48 -14.09
N ALA A 661 1.22 -1.76 -12.97
CA ALA A 661 1.12 -0.30 -12.98
C ALA A 661 2.38 0.37 -13.57
N ALA A 662 3.57 -0.19 -13.30
CA ALA A 662 4.82 0.25 -13.93
C ALA A 662 4.83 -0.02 -15.44
N HIS A 663 4.34 -1.17 -15.89
CA HIS A 663 4.28 -1.55 -17.30
C HIS A 663 3.26 -0.68 -18.09
N VAL A 664 2.06 -0.49 -17.53
CA VAL A 664 1.01 0.37 -18.09
C VAL A 664 1.51 1.80 -18.28
N GLU A 665 2.19 2.37 -17.28
CA GLU A 665 2.74 3.73 -17.37
C GLU A 665 4.11 3.83 -18.08
N GLY A 666 4.69 2.71 -18.51
CA GLY A 666 6.01 2.67 -19.17
C GLY A 666 7.19 3.03 -18.28
N LYS A 667 7.07 2.87 -16.95
CA LYS A 667 8.11 3.19 -15.96
C LYS A 667 9.29 2.23 -16.10
N ARG A 668 10.51 2.76 -16.02
CA ARG A 668 11.76 1.98 -16.13
C ARG A 668 12.05 1.14 -14.87
N TYR A 669 11.63 1.60 -13.70
CA TYR A 669 11.89 0.94 -12.43
C TYR A 669 10.60 0.64 -11.67
N VAL A 670 10.58 -0.55 -11.07
CA VAL A 670 9.59 -1.02 -10.09
C VAL A 670 10.35 -1.83 -9.05
N SER A 671 10.09 -1.52 -7.78
CA SER A 671 10.76 -2.17 -6.65
C SER A 671 9.87 -3.18 -5.93
N SER A 672 10.50 -4.05 -5.16
CA SER A 672 9.83 -4.82 -4.14
C SER A 672 10.71 -4.86 -2.90
N GLU A 673 10.10 -4.55 -1.77
CA GLU A 673 10.56 -5.09 -0.50
C GLU A 673 10.63 -6.62 -0.57
N THR A 674 11.74 -7.17 -0.09
CA THR A 674 12.13 -8.56 -0.30
C THR A 674 12.86 -9.08 0.94
N PHE A 675 12.76 -10.39 1.18
CA PHE A 675 13.30 -11.14 2.34
C PHE A 675 12.52 -11.02 3.66
N VAL A 676 11.35 -10.39 3.64
CA VAL A 676 10.41 -10.41 4.76
C VAL A 676 9.58 -11.69 4.78
N SER A 677 9.41 -12.28 5.97
CA SER A 677 8.61 -13.48 6.25
C SER A 677 8.40 -13.63 7.76
N VAL A 678 7.25 -14.16 8.18
CA VAL A 678 6.84 -14.23 9.60
C VAL A 678 7.42 -15.43 10.34
N GLY A 679 7.77 -15.22 11.61
CA GLY A 679 8.08 -16.26 12.59
C GLY A 679 9.55 -16.68 12.62
N ARG A 680 10.46 -15.87 12.08
CA ARG A 680 11.92 -16.08 12.16
C ARG A 680 12.71 -14.80 11.89
N LEU A 681 13.93 -14.71 12.42
CA LEU A 681 14.86 -13.62 12.13
C LEU A 681 15.72 -13.85 10.87
N GLU A 682 16.21 -15.08 10.65
CA GLU A 682 17.08 -15.41 9.50
C GLU A 682 16.37 -16.28 8.43
N LEU A 683 16.63 -15.97 7.15
CA LEU A 683 16.33 -16.85 6.01
C LEU A 683 17.53 -17.72 5.63
N THR A 684 17.26 -18.90 5.07
CA THR A 684 18.29 -19.66 4.35
C THR A 684 18.62 -19.03 2.99
N GLU A 685 19.81 -19.33 2.44
CA GLU A 685 20.20 -18.89 1.08
C GLU A 685 19.18 -19.35 0.02
N GLN A 686 18.52 -20.51 0.21
CA GLN A 686 17.54 -21.03 -0.73
C GLN A 686 16.19 -20.28 -0.66
N GLU A 687 15.77 -19.85 0.54
CA GLU A 687 14.56 -19.03 0.72
C GLU A 687 14.77 -17.59 0.22
N ALA A 688 15.94 -17.00 0.49
CA ALA A 688 16.32 -15.70 -0.07
C ALA A 688 16.31 -15.73 -1.61
N ARG A 689 16.85 -16.80 -2.22
CA ARG A 689 16.79 -16.99 -3.69
C ARG A 689 15.38 -17.26 -4.21
N MET A 690 14.51 -17.90 -3.42
CA MET A 690 13.10 -18.09 -3.79
C MET A 690 12.35 -16.77 -3.88
N LEU A 691 12.45 -15.93 -2.85
CA LEU A 691 11.82 -14.60 -2.81
C LEU A 691 12.40 -13.66 -3.90
N MET A 692 13.72 -13.62 -4.03
CA MET A 692 14.39 -12.86 -5.11
C MET A 692 13.92 -13.30 -6.50
N GLY A 693 13.81 -14.61 -6.74
CA GLY A 693 13.36 -15.17 -8.01
C GLY A 693 11.90 -14.84 -8.32
N ARG A 694 10.98 -15.02 -7.35
CA ARG A 694 9.56 -14.64 -7.48
C ARG A 694 9.41 -13.15 -7.81
N ALA A 695 10.13 -12.26 -7.11
CA ALA A 695 10.13 -10.82 -7.42
C ALA A 695 10.54 -10.56 -8.89
N PHE A 696 11.73 -11.00 -9.31
CA PHE A 696 12.23 -10.74 -10.67
C PHE A 696 11.37 -11.37 -11.77
N SER A 697 10.72 -12.52 -11.54
CA SER A 697 9.81 -13.13 -12.52
C SER A 697 8.35 -12.65 -12.43
N ALA A 698 8.02 -11.81 -11.45
CA ALA A 698 6.77 -11.04 -11.39
C ALA A 698 6.88 -9.65 -12.03
N GLY A 699 8.02 -9.28 -12.63
CA GLY A 699 8.24 -7.99 -13.29
C GLY A 699 8.98 -6.95 -12.45
N ILE A 700 9.24 -7.22 -11.17
CA ILE A 700 10.07 -6.37 -10.32
C ILE A 700 11.49 -6.31 -10.91
N ASN A 701 12.11 -5.12 -10.94
CA ASN A 701 13.51 -4.98 -11.40
C ASN A 701 14.42 -4.21 -10.44
N ARG A 702 13.92 -3.85 -9.26
CA ARG A 702 14.67 -3.33 -8.11
C ARG A 702 14.30 -4.12 -6.85
N LEU A 703 15.29 -4.63 -6.12
CA LEU A 703 15.03 -5.23 -4.80
C LEU A 703 15.35 -4.19 -3.73
N MET A 704 14.41 -3.98 -2.81
CA MET A 704 14.67 -3.39 -1.50
C MET A 704 14.73 -4.53 -0.50
N HIS A 705 15.82 -4.68 0.25
CA HIS A 705 15.84 -5.66 1.33
C HIS A 705 15.09 -5.08 2.55
N HIS A 706 14.17 -5.86 3.15
CA HIS A 706 13.69 -5.66 4.52
C HIS A 706 14.91 -5.88 5.44
N GLY A 707 15.64 -4.80 5.68
CA GLY A 707 17.08 -4.77 5.50
C GLY A 707 17.97 -4.86 6.74
N ASN A 708 18.58 -3.74 7.12
CA ASN A 708 19.73 -3.69 8.02
C ASN A 708 19.47 -2.73 9.18
N ALA A 709 19.64 -3.20 10.42
CA ALA A 709 19.57 -2.32 11.60
C ALA A 709 20.89 -1.57 11.83
N TYR A 710 20.81 -0.32 12.29
CA TYR A 710 21.93 0.37 12.93
C TYR A 710 22.44 -0.45 14.12
N PRO A 711 23.77 -0.51 14.41
CA PRO A 711 24.33 -1.48 15.35
C PRO A 711 24.21 -0.98 16.79
N TYR A 712 22.98 -0.77 17.25
CA TYR A 712 22.61 -0.41 18.61
C TYR A 712 22.61 -1.65 19.52
N LEU A 713 22.92 -1.45 20.80
CA LEU A 713 22.85 -2.48 21.83
C LEU A 713 21.87 -2.05 22.91
N HIS A 714 20.95 -2.94 23.25
CA HIS A 714 20.06 -2.80 24.40
C HIS A 714 20.83 -2.71 25.72
N GLN A 715 20.20 -2.21 26.79
CA GLN A 715 20.84 -2.05 28.11
C GLN A 715 21.42 -3.34 28.73
N ASP A 716 21.02 -4.53 28.26
CA ASP A 716 21.57 -5.81 28.69
C ASP A 716 22.77 -6.31 27.84
N GLY A 717 23.04 -5.65 26.72
CA GLY A 717 24.09 -5.97 25.76
C GLY A 717 23.65 -6.80 24.54
N GLN A 718 22.36 -7.11 24.39
CA GLN A 718 21.83 -7.72 23.15
C GLN A 718 21.80 -6.70 22.01
N ARG A 719 21.97 -7.16 20.76
CA ARG A 719 21.89 -6.30 19.58
C ARG A 719 20.43 -6.03 19.24
N TRP A 720 20.11 -4.79 18.90
CA TRP A 720 18.78 -4.42 18.43
C TRP A 720 18.55 -4.85 16.98
N PHE A 721 17.34 -5.35 16.73
CA PHE A 721 16.73 -5.50 15.42
C PHE A 721 15.23 -5.18 15.58
N PRO A 722 14.66 -4.27 14.77
CA PRO A 722 13.35 -3.67 15.04
C PRO A 722 12.15 -4.61 14.96
N PHE A 723 12.30 -5.75 14.29
CA PHE A 723 11.25 -6.77 14.14
C PHE A 723 11.56 -8.04 14.95
N HIS A 724 12.26 -7.89 16.09
CA HIS A 724 12.41 -8.93 17.12
C HIS A 724 11.72 -8.46 18.42
N PRO A 725 10.45 -8.85 18.68
CA PRO A 725 9.75 -8.47 19.91
C PRO A 725 10.44 -8.98 21.18
N LEU A 726 10.62 -8.10 22.17
CA LEU A 726 11.10 -8.45 23.52
C LEU A 726 9.99 -8.27 24.57
N ASP A 727 10.04 -9.04 25.66
CA ASP A 727 9.07 -9.02 26.77
C ASP A 727 8.85 -7.62 27.39
N ASP A 728 9.80 -6.68 27.26
CA ASP A 728 9.73 -5.31 27.77
C ASP A 728 9.98 -4.20 26.70
N SER A 729 9.85 -4.54 25.42
CA SER A 729 9.78 -3.58 24.31
C SER A 729 8.71 -2.51 24.60
N ALA A 730 9.04 -1.24 24.38
CA ALA A 730 8.12 -0.12 24.55
C ALA A 730 7.11 -0.01 23.40
N PHE A 731 7.48 -0.50 22.22
CA PHE A 731 6.60 -0.73 21.08
C PHE A 731 7.09 -1.99 20.33
N SER A 732 6.18 -2.71 19.67
CA SER A 732 6.52 -3.77 18.75
C SER A 732 5.57 -3.81 17.56
N THR A 733 6.12 -4.03 16.37
CA THR A 733 5.44 -4.25 15.09
C THR A 733 4.79 -5.64 14.99
N GLY A 734 4.15 -6.10 16.08
CA GLY A 734 3.54 -7.42 16.20
C GLY A 734 4.20 -8.35 17.25
N PRO A 735 3.60 -9.53 17.50
CA PRO A 735 4.02 -10.48 18.55
C PRO A 735 4.98 -11.57 18.05
N VAL A 736 5.52 -11.44 16.84
CA VAL A 736 6.34 -12.47 16.16
C VAL A 736 7.48 -11.81 15.37
N ASP A 737 8.59 -12.54 15.21
CA ASP A 737 9.74 -12.10 14.42
C ASP A 737 9.35 -11.87 12.94
N LEU A 738 9.84 -10.81 12.30
CA LEU A 738 9.89 -10.69 10.83
C LEU A 738 11.34 -10.76 10.35
N SER A 739 11.63 -11.57 9.33
CA SER A 739 12.95 -11.59 8.68
C SER A 739 13.15 -10.30 7.84
N PHE A 740 14.36 -9.84 7.52
CA PHE A 740 15.65 -10.52 7.65
C PHE A 740 16.62 -9.72 8.53
N ASP A 741 17.06 -10.31 9.64
CA ASP A 741 18.08 -9.72 10.51
C ASP A 741 19.49 -9.85 9.90
N ILE A 742 19.85 -8.91 9.04
CA ILE A 742 21.11 -8.90 8.30
C ILE A 742 22.20 -8.14 9.09
N HIS A 743 23.25 -8.87 9.52
CA HIS A 743 24.42 -8.30 10.18
C HIS A 743 25.69 -9.17 9.97
N PRO A 744 26.92 -8.67 10.23
CA PRO A 744 28.17 -9.39 9.93
C PRO A 744 28.38 -10.75 10.60
N GLU A 745 27.66 -11.03 11.68
CA GLU A 745 27.70 -12.30 12.39
C GLU A 745 26.55 -13.26 12.01
N ALA A 746 25.60 -12.83 11.17
CA ALA A 746 24.51 -13.67 10.64
C ALA A 746 25.03 -14.71 9.63
N GLY A 747 24.33 -15.85 9.50
CA GLY A 747 24.72 -16.94 8.62
C GLY A 747 24.76 -16.55 7.14
N ILE A 748 23.86 -15.66 6.71
CA ILE A 748 23.76 -15.19 5.32
C ILE A 748 24.88 -14.22 4.90
N TRP A 749 25.56 -13.54 5.84
CA TRP A 749 26.37 -12.36 5.51
C TRP A 749 27.52 -12.68 4.53
N ALA A 750 28.12 -13.86 4.65
CA ALA A 750 29.16 -14.34 3.74
C ALA A 750 28.64 -14.62 2.31
N ALA A 751 27.34 -14.85 2.12
CA ALA A 751 26.70 -15.08 0.83
C ALA A 751 26.18 -13.79 0.17
N LEU A 752 25.94 -12.71 0.93
CA LEU A 752 25.39 -11.45 0.41
C LEU A 752 26.17 -10.86 -0.79
N PRO A 753 27.52 -10.82 -0.83
CA PRO A 753 28.24 -10.31 -1.99
C PRO A 753 28.03 -11.14 -3.28
N GLY A 754 27.58 -12.39 -3.15
CA GLY A 754 27.15 -13.25 -4.26
C GLY A 754 25.69 -13.01 -4.64
N LEU A 755 24.78 -13.00 -3.66
CA LEU A 755 23.35 -12.74 -3.85
C LEU A 755 23.10 -11.34 -4.44
N ASN A 756 23.74 -10.31 -3.89
CA ASN A 756 23.64 -8.94 -4.35
C ASN A 756 24.18 -8.79 -5.78
N ARG A 757 25.29 -9.48 -6.11
CA ARG A 757 25.83 -9.51 -7.47
C ARG A 757 24.91 -10.24 -8.45
N MET A 758 24.23 -11.30 -8.02
CA MET A 758 23.21 -11.97 -8.83
C MET A 758 22.04 -11.02 -9.11
N ALA A 759 21.53 -10.34 -8.07
CA ALA A 759 20.51 -9.30 -8.20
C ALA A 759 20.96 -8.18 -9.14
N SER A 760 22.22 -7.70 -9.07
CA SER A 760 22.73 -6.67 -9.98
C SER A 760 22.57 -7.03 -11.46
N ARG A 761 22.75 -8.30 -11.82
CA ARG A 761 22.65 -8.74 -13.22
C ARG A 761 21.21 -8.81 -13.70
N LEU A 762 20.30 -9.26 -12.82
CA LEU A 762 18.87 -9.32 -13.09
C LEU A 762 18.26 -7.91 -13.15
N SER A 763 18.57 -7.03 -12.20
CA SER A 763 18.19 -5.60 -12.24
C SER A 763 18.70 -4.88 -13.50
N TYR A 764 19.93 -5.16 -13.94
CA TYR A 764 20.45 -4.62 -15.20
C TYR A 764 19.64 -5.09 -16.41
N ALA A 765 19.43 -6.40 -16.55
CA ALA A 765 18.71 -7.01 -17.68
C ALA A 765 17.23 -6.61 -17.73
N LEU A 766 16.53 -6.70 -16.59
CA LEU A 766 15.09 -6.46 -16.46
C LEU A 766 14.74 -4.95 -16.42
N SER A 767 15.74 -4.07 -16.48
CA SER A 767 15.56 -2.63 -16.72
C SER A 767 15.99 -2.17 -18.13
N ARG A 768 16.30 -3.10 -19.06
CA ARG A 768 16.52 -2.76 -20.48
C ARG A 768 15.20 -2.64 -21.25
N GLY A 769 15.16 -1.72 -22.21
CA GLY A 769 14.08 -1.56 -23.18
C GLY A 769 12.69 -1.50 -22.54
N ALA A 770 11.71 -2.16 -23.15
CA ALA A 770 10.31 -2.15 -22.70
C ALA A 770 9.89 -3.47 -22.01
N ALA A 771 8.96 -3.39 -21.06
CA ALA A 771 8.23 -4.57 -20.57
C ALA A 771 7.31 -5.11 -21.67
N MET A 772 7.00 -6.41 -21.65
CA MET A 772 6.11 -7.03 -22.64
C MET A 772 5.15 -8.04 -22.02
N ALA A 773 3.86 -7.72 -22.07
CA ALA A 773 2.77 -8.63 -21.75
C ALA A 773 1.82 -8.80 -22.95
N GLU A 774 1.36 -10.03 -23.20
CA GLU A 774 0.40 -10.34 -24.26
C GLU A 774 -1.05 -10.06 -23.83
N VAL A 775 -1.34 -10.14 -22.53
CA VAL A 775 -2.69 -10.07 -21.96
C VAL A 775 -2.81 -8.88 -21.02
N ALA A 776 -3.80 -8.02 -21.27
CA ALA A 776 -4.33 -7.13 -20.24
C ALA A 776 -5.41 -7.87 -19.46
N TRP A 777 -5.33 -7.91 -18.13
CA TRP A 777 -6.35 -8.51 -17.26
C TRP A 777 -7.04 -7.39 -16.49
N LEU A 778 -8.33 -7.15 -16.77
CA LEU A 778 -9.16 -6.26 -15.96
C LEU A 778 -9.32 -6.90 -14.58
N TYR A 779 -8.60 -6.37 -13.60
CA TYR A 779 -8.46 -7.02 -12.30
C TYR A 779 -9.63 -6.64 -11.38
N PRO A 780 -10.40 -7.61 -10.84
CA PRO A 780 -11.73 -7.32 -10.30
C PRO A 780 -11.72 -6.91 -8.82
N ARG A 781 -10.96 -5.85 -8.48
CA ARG A 781 -10.58 -5.37 -7.12
C ARG A 781 -9.59 -6.32 -6.40
N TRP A 782 -8.66 -5.76 -5.62
CA TRP A 782 -7.81 -6.51 -4.68
C TRP A 782 -8.60 -6.81 -3.41
N ASP A 783 -8.49 -8.03 -2.90
CA ASP A 783 -9.30 -8.55 -1.78
C ASP A 783 -8.38 -8.87 -0.58
N ALA A 784 -8.73 -8.36 0.60
CA ALA A 784 -7.91 -8.49 1.81
C ALA A 784 -7.72 -9.96 2.28
N GLN A 785 -8.59 -10.89 1.86
CA GLN A 785 -8.46 -12.32 2.20
C GLN A 785 -7.16 -12.97 1.68
N ASN A 786 -6.45 -12.32 0.75
CA ASN A 786 -5.15 -12.80 0.24
C ASN A 786 -3.97 -12.48 1.18
N PHE A 787 -4.13 -11.58 2.17
CA PHE A 787 -3.05 -11.18 3.09
C PHE A 787 -2.62 -12.30 4.06
N ALA A 788 -3.54 -13.21 4.44
CA ALA A 788 -3.40 -14.10 5.60
C ALA A 788 -2.37 -15.25 5.47
N ASN A 789 -1.39 -15.16 4.58
CA ASN A 789 -0.24 -16.05 4.56
C ASN A 789 1.08 -15.31 4.30
N PHE A 790 2.09 -15.68 5.10
CA PHE A 790 3.39 -15.01 5.20
C PHE A 790 4.57 -16.00 5.05
N VAL A 791 4.29 -17.21 4.53
CA VAL A 791 5.23 -18.33 4.40
C VAL A 791 5.63 -18.52 2.93
N VAL A 792 6.92 -18.77 2.69
CA VAL A 792 7.49 -18.94 1.35
C VAL A 792 7.15 -20.32 0.74
N GLU A 793 5.87 -20.52 0.40
CA GLU A 793 5.35 -21.71 -0.29
C GLU A 793 5.06 -21.42 -1.78
N PRO A 794 5.88 -21.93 -2.72
CA PRO A 794 5.74 -21.64 -4.15
C PRO A 794 4.40 -22.06 -4.77
N GLY A 795 3.81 -21.20 -5.60
CA GLY A 795 2.52 -21.45 -6.25
C GLY A 795 1.30 -21.56 -5.32
N ALA A 796 1.46 -21.29 -4.02
CA ALA A 796 0.38 -21.10 -3.06
C ALA A 796 -0.05 -19.63 -3.01
N PHE A 797 -1.28 -19.37 -2.53
CA PHE A 797 -1.87 -18.02 -2.41
C PHE A 797 -1.84 -17.21 -3.72
N GLU A 798 -2.01 -17.94 -4.81
CA GLU A 798 -2.21 -17.43 -6.17
C GLU A 798 -3.54 -17.95 -6.71
N SER A 799 -4.28 -17.08 -7.37
CA SER A 799 -5.45 -17.38 -8.17
C SER A 799 -5.19 -18.52 -9.15
N ALA A 800 -6.26 -19.21 -9.53
CA ALA A 800 -6.20 -20.14 -10.66
C ALA A 800 -5.81 -19.39 -11.94
N THR A 801 -6.29 -18.14 -12.13
CA THR A 801 -6.11 -17.32 -13.33
C THR A 801 -4.65 -17.01 -13.59
N SER A 802 -3.92 -16.47 -12.60
CA SER A 802 -2.47 -16.28 -12.66
C SER A 802 -1.74 -17.56 -13.05
N ARG A 803 -2.00 -18.65 -12.34
CA ARG A 803 -1.32 -19.94 -12.57
C ARG A 803 -1.64 -20.56 -13.92
N ALA A 804 -2.85 -20.35 -14.46
CA ALA A 804 -3.23 -20.79 -15.81
C ALA A 804 -2.49 -20.00 -16.89
N LEU A 805 -2.39 -18.67 -16.75
CA LEU A 805 -1.64 -17.81 -17.67
C LEU A 805 -0.13 -18.12 -17.63
N ARG A 806 0.48 -18.19 -16.44
CA ARG A 806 1.91 -18.51 -16.26
C ARG A 806 2.27 -19.88 -16.85
N ARG A 807 1.49 -20.94 -16.57
CA ARG A 807 1.72 -22.29 -17.11
C ARG A 807 1.54 -22.38 -18.63
N ALA A 808 0.71 -21.51 -19.20
CA ALA A 808 0.58 -21.40 -20.64
C ALA A 808 1.71 -20.57 -21.29
N GLY A 809 2.52 -19.85 -20.52
CA GLY A 809 3.60 -18.98 -21.00
C GLY A 809 3.18 -17.53 -21.28
N PHE A 810 1.94 -17.14 -20.96
CA PHE A 810 1.49 -15.77 -21.15
C PHE A 810 2.06 -14.83 -20.09
N SER A 811 2.77 -13.79 -20.53
CA SER A 811 3.02 -12.61 -19.70
C SER A 811 1.78 -11.73 -19.70
N TYR A 812 1.39 -11.23 -18.52
CA TYR A 812 0.17 -10.45 -18.34
C TYR A 812 0.39 -9.26 -17.39
N ASP A 813 -0.33 -8.17 -17.66
CA ASP A 813 -0.45 -7.03 -16.75
C ASP A 813 -1.90 -6.90 -16.29
N ARG A 814 -2.08 -6.53 -15.03
CA ARG A 814 -3.38 -6.15 -14.47
C ARG A 814 -3.67 -4.68 -14.75
N ILE A 815 -4.86 -4.38 -15.23
CA ILE A 815 -5.32 -3.01 -15.50
C ILE A 815 -6.51 -2.65 -14.60
N SER A 816 -6.57 -1.38 -14.20
CA SER A 816 -7.67 -0.82 -13.43
C SER A 816 -8.90 -0.55 -14.32
N ARG A 817 -10.03 -0.24 -13.67
CA ARG A 817 -11.27 0.17 -14.35
C ARG A 817 -11.11 1.52 -15.04
N SER A 818 -10.36 2.46 -14.46
CA SER A 818 -10.12 3.80 -15.03
C SER A 818 -9.19 3.74 -16.25
N ALA A 819 -8.13 2.93 -16.19
CA ALA A 819 -7.19 2.73 -17.29
C ALA A 819 -7.85 2.00 -18.48
N LEU A 820 -8.73 1.02 -18.22
CA LEU A 820 -9.57 0.44 -19.29
C LEU A 820 -10.59 1.44 -19.84
N ALA A 821 -11.22 2.26 -18.98
CA ALA A 821 -12.17 3.28 -19.44
C ALA A 821 -11.52 4.34 -20.36
N SER A 822 -10.25 4.69 -20.12
CA SER A 822 -9.46 5.64 -20.95
C SER A 822 -8.71 5.01 -22.13
N SER A 823 -8.67 3.68 -22.22
CA SER A 823 -7.94 2.91 -23.23
C SER A 823 -8.30 3.21 -24.70
N THR A 824 -7.37 2.89 -25.60
CA THR A 824 -7.58 2.96 -27.06
C THR A 824 -7.27 1.61 -27.72
N SER A 825 -7.90 1.31 -28.85
CA SER A 825 -7.69 0.03 -29.55
C SER A 825 -7.71 0.23 -31.06
N ASP A 826 -6.83 -0.47 -31.78
CA ASP A 826 -6.72 -0.45 -33.24
C ASP A 826 -6.09 -1.76 -33.73
N ALA A 827 -6.53 -2.25 -34.90
CA ALA A 827 -5.97 -3.39 -35.62
C ALA A 827 -5.59 -4.63 -34.75
N GLY A 828 -6.51 -5.08 -33.87
CA GLY A 828 -6.29 -6.23 -32.99
C GLY A 828 -5.40 -5.99 -31.78
N LEU A 829 -5.04 -4.74 -31.48
CA LEU A 829 -4.20 -4.34 -30.35
C LEU A 829 -4.94 -3.38 -29.40
N LEU A 830 -4.97 -3.72 -28.11
CA LEU A 830 -5.44 -2.85 -27.02
C LEU A 830 -4.26 -2.05 -26.45
N ARG A 831 -4.44 -0.74 -26.23
CA ARG A 831 -3.47 0.17 -25.61
C ARG A 831 -4.04 0.75 -24.33
N VAL A 832 -3.32 0.55 -23.22
CA VAL A 832 -3.66 1.04 -21.88
C VAL A 832 -2.42 1.74 -21.34
N GLY A 833 -2.49 3.05 -21.15
CA GLY A 833 -1.29 3.89 -20.95
C GLY A 833 -0.32 3.75 -22.13
N GLN A 834 0.94 3.43 -21.83
CA GLN A 834 1.98 3.02 -22.77
C GLN A 834 1.93 1.50 -23.09
N GLY A 835 1.27 0.70 -22.25
CA GLY A 835 1.10 -0.74 -22.43
C GLY A 835 0.36 -1.10 -23.73
N SER A 836 0.66 -2.28 -24.30
CA SER A 836 0.14 -2.71 -25.60
C SER A 836 -0.06 -4.23 -25.65
N TYR A 837 -1.31 -4.66 -25.79
CA TYR A 837 -1.78 -6.01 -25.46
C TYR A 837 -2.53 -6.67 -26.63
N ARG A 838 -2.32 -7.98 -26.81
CA ARG A 838 -2.96 -8.82 -27.85
C ARG A 838 -4.30 -9.42 -27.42
N ALA A 839 -4.64 -9.41 -26.12
CA ALA A 839 -5.92 -9.86 -25.60
C ALA A 839 -6.34 -9.06 -24.35
N LEU A 840 -7.64 -9.06 -24.08
CA LEU A 840 -8.23 -8.55 -22.84
C LEU A 840 -8.93 -9.69 -22.10
N LEU A 841 -8.50 -9.98 -20.87
CA LEU A 841 -9.17 -10.91 -19.96
C LEU A 841 -10.06 -10.11 -19.00
N VAL A 842 -11.33 -10.50 -18.91
CA VAL A 842 -12.33 -9.90 -18.03
C VAL A 842 -12.84 -10.94 -17.04
N GLU A 843 -12.63 -10.69 -15.74
CA GLU A 843 -13.28 -11.42 -14.67
C GLU A 843 -14.54 -10.64 -14.25
N GLY A 844 -15.70 -11.19 -14.61
CA GLY A 844 -16.98 -10.51 -14.55
C GLY A 844 -17.58 -10.37 -13.15
N ARG A 845 -18.32 -9.29 -12.94
CA ARG A 845 -19.06 -8.95 -11.71
C ARG A 845 -20.52 -8.58 -12.08
N LEU A 846 -21.42 -8.57 -11.09
CA LEU A 846 -22.84 -8.21 -11.29
C LEU A 846 -23.08 -6.71 -11.46
N ALA A 847 -22.12 -5.86 -11.09
CA ALA A 847 -22.12 -4.43 -11.35
C ALA A 847 -20.87 -4.03 -12.16
N ALA A 848 -21.01 -3.05 -13.04
CA ALA A 848 -19.86 -2.36 -13.65
C ALA A 848 -20.21 -0.91 -14.08
N ARG A 849 -19.27 0.02 -13.95
CA ARG A 849 -19.37 1.36 -14.57
C ARG A 849 -19.57 1.23 -16.10
N PRO A 850 -20.55 1.92 -16.72
CA PRO A 850 -20.75 1.93 -18.18
C PRO A 850 -19.50 2.31 -18.98
N GLU A 851 -18.64 3.16 -18.40
CA GLU A 851 -17.38 3.64 -18.99
C GLU A 851 -16.38 2.49 -19.16
N THR A 852 -16.30 1.57 -18.20
CA THR A 852 -15.49 0.36 -18.26
C THR A 852 -16.02 -0.59 -19.35
N LEU A 853 -17.34 -0.80 -19.42
CA LEU A 853 -17.97 -1.62 -20.46
C LEU A 853 -17.73 -1.06 -21.87
N ARG A 854 -17.79 0.28 -22.05
CA ARG A 854 -17.39 0.93 -23.30
C ARG A 854 -15.90 0.75 -23.62
N GLY A 855 -15.03 0.56 -22.62
CA GLY A 855 -13.63 0.17 -22.81
C GLY A 855 -13.52 -1.24 -23.43
N ILE A 856 -14.23 -2.21 -22.87
CA ILE A 856 -14.31 -3.58 -23.40
C ILE A 856 -14.91 -3.59 -24.81
N GLU A 857 -15.98 -2.82 -25.05
CA GLU A 857 -16.64 -2.72 -26.36
C GLU A 857 -15.72 -2.14 -27.43
N ARG A 858 -14.91 -1.11 -27.09
CA ARG A 858 -13.86 -0.58 -28.00
C ARG A 858 -12.80 -1.61 -28.32
N ALA A 859 -12.36 -2.41 -27.35
CA ALA A 859 -11.39 -3.49 -27.58
C ALA A 859 -11.97 -4.55 -28.53
N ALA A 860 -13.15 -5.10 -28.22
CA ALA A 860 -13.77 -6.15 -29.03
C ALA A 860 -14.11 -5.66 -30.45
N SER A 861 -14.59 -4.41 -30.59
CA SER A 861 -14.90 -3.80 -31.90
C SER A 861 -13.67 -3.49 -32.75
N ALA A 862 -12.49 -3.41 -32.13
CA ALA A 862 -11.18 -3.25 -32.80
C ALA A 862 -10.49 -4.61 -33.07
N GLU A 863 -11.26 -5.70 -33.06
CA GLU A 863 -10.80 -7.09 -33.26
C GLU A 863 -9.81 -7.60 -32.20
N VAL A 864 -9.73 -6.95 -31.01
CA VAL A 864 -8.97 -7.50 -29.87
C VAL A 864 -9.75 -8.65 -29.25
N PRO A 865 -9.18 -9.86 -29.13
CA PRO A 865 -9.83 -10.97 -28.44
C PRO A 865 -10.10 -10.67 -26.97
N VAL A 866 -11.38 -10.54 -26.63
CA VAL A 866 -11.86 -10.42 -25.24
C VAL A 866 -12.26 -11.80 -24.74
N ILE A 867 -11.60 -12.28 -23.69
CA ILE A 867 -11.94 -13.52 -22.99
C ILE A 867 -12.70 -13.14 -21.71
N TRP A 868 -13.89 -13.69 -21.51
CA TRP A 868 -14.77 -13.37 -20.39
C TRP A 868 -14.99 -14.60 -19.51
N ILE A 869 -14.85 -14.46 -18.19
CA ILE A 869 -15.17 -15.49 -17.21
C ILE A 869 -16.05 -14.91 -16.10
N GLY A 870 -17.01 -15.70 -15.60
CA GLY A 870 -17.99 -15.22 -14.62
C GLY A 870 -19.21 -14.53 -15.25
N PRO A 871 -20.07 -13.86 -14.45
CA PRO A 871 -21.29 -13.22 -14.91
C PRO A 871 -21.01 -12.00 -15.80
N PHE A 872 -22.01 -11.57 -16.55
CA PHE A 872 -22.06 -10.21 -17.09
C PHE A 872 -22.72 -9.29 -16.05
N PRO A 873 -22.45 -7.97 -16.04
CA PRO A 873 -23.15 -7.04 -15.18
C PRO A 873 -24.64 -6.99 -15.48
N GLU A 874 -25.44 -6.86 -14.43
CA GLU A 874 -26.89 -6.70 -14.49
C GLU A 874 -27.30 -5.25 -14.16
N ARG A 875 -26.44 -4.51 -13.45
CA ARG A 875 -26.60 -3.08 -13.12
C ARG A 875 -25.30 -2.29 -13.27
N ALA A 876 -25.38 -0.97 -13.12
CA ALA A 876 -24.22 -0.11 -12.94
C ALA A 876 -23.75 -0.04 -11.48
N ASP A 877 -22.47 0.31 -11.29
CA ASP A 877 -21.96 0.81 -10.01
C ASP A 877 -22.63 2.16 -9.69
N GLY A 878 -22.88 2.45 -8.41
CA GLY A 878 -23.29 3.79 -7.93
C GLY A 878 -24.78 4.11 -8.04
N LEU A 879 -25.22 5.13 -7.29
CA LEU A 879 -26.61 5.54 -7.11
C LEU A 879 -27.01 6.74 -7.96
N ARG A 880 -26.06 7.55 -8.46
CA ARG A 880 -26.37 8.68 -9.36
C ARG A 880 -26.97 8.16 -10.68
N ASP A 881 -28.16 8.64 -11.07
CA ASP A 881 -28.85 8.28 -12.33
C ASP A 881 -29.03 6.75 -12.56
N PRO A 882 -29.54 5.97 -11.58
CA PRO A 882 -29.34 4.52 -11.56
C PRO A 882 -30.11 3.82 -12.68
N GLU A 883 -31.39 4.12 -12.89
CA GLU A 883 -32.21 3.58 -13.98
C GLU A 883 -31.57 3.80 -15.37
N ALA A 884 -30.98 4.99 -15.59
CA ALA A 884 -30.39 5.37 -16.85
C ALA A 884 -29.03 4.70 -17.09
N ARG A 885 -28.22 4.51 -16.04
CA ARG A 885 -26.95 3.78 -16.10
C ARG A 885 -27.17 2.28 -16.23
N ASP A 886 -28.14 1.71 -15.54
CA ASP A 886 -28.51 0.30 -15.65
C ASP A 886 -29.04 -0.02 -17.06
N ALA A 887 -29.88 0.85 -17.62
CA ALA A 887 -30.29 0.75 -19.03
C ALA A 887 -29.10 0.82 -19.99
N ALA A 888 -28.10 1.65 -19.70
CA ALA A 888 -26.86 1.71 -20.49
C ALA A 888 -26.01 0.44 -20.33
N VAL A 889 -25.91 -0.13 -19.12
CA VAL A 889 -25.24 -1.42 -18.86
C VAL A 889 -25.93 -2.54 -19.65
N ALA A 890 -27.26 -2.64 -19.58
CA ALA A 890 -28.02 -3.66 -20.31
C ALA A 890 -27.78 -3.58 -21.84
N VAL A 891 -27.79 -2.37 -22.41
CA VAL A 891 -27.49 -2.16 -23.84
C VAL A 891 -26.04 -2.55 -24.18
N LEU A 892 -25.06 -2.16 -23.36
CA LEU A 892 -23.66 -2.50 -23.57
C LEU A 892 -23.39 -4.01 -23.42
N VAL A 893 -24.05 -4.68 -22.48
CA VAL A 893 -23.93 -6.13 -22.29
C VAL A 893 -24.50 -6.90 -23.48
N GLU A 894 -25.69 -6.54 -23.98
CA GLU A 894 -26.24 -7.19 -25.19
C GLU A 894 -25.41 -6.90 -26.46
N SER A 895 -24.74 -5.74 -26.53
CA SER A 895 -23.74 -5.43 -27.57
C SER A 895 -22.48 -6.31 -27.44
N LEU A 896 -22.01 -6.54 -26.21
CA LEU A 896 -20.80 -7.30 -25.91
C LEU A 896 -20.95 -8.83 -26.07
N ARG A 897 -22.10 -9.42 -25.72
CA ARG A 897 -22.30 -10.89 -25.76
C ARG A 897 -21.84 -11.57 -27.07
N PRO A 898 -22.14 -11.08 -28.29
CA PRO A 898 -21.68 -11.69 -29.54
C PRO A 898 -20.22 -11.38 -29.90
N LEU A 899 -19.56 -10.45 -29.19
CA LEU A 899 -18.20 -9.97 -29.48
C LEU A 899 -17.12 -10.58 -28.56
N VAL A 900 -17.50 -11.18 -27.42
CA VAL A 900 -16.57 -11.73 -26.42
C VAL A 900 -16.61 -13.26 -26.38
N THR A 901 -15.48 -13.89 -26.06
CA THR A 901 -15.39 -15.34 -25.86
C THR A 901 -15.60 -15.68 -24.39
N VAL A 902 -16.81 -16.13 -24.04
CA VAL A 902 -17.14 -16.57 -22.67
C VAL A 902 -16.58 -17.98 -22.42
N VAL A 903 -15.81 -18.15 -21.34
CA VAL A 903 -15.27 -19.45 -20.90
C VAL A 903 -15.95 -19.95 -19.62
N PRO A 904 -16.19 -21.28 -19.48
CA PRO A 904 -16.89 -21.84 -18.32
C PRO A 904 -15.99 -22.05 -17.09
N SER A 905 -14.67 -22.09 -17.26
CA SER A 905 -13.70 -22.17 -16.16
C SER A 905 -12.36 -21.55 -16.55
N VAL A 906 -11.48 -21.39 -15.56
CA VAL A 906 -10.17 -20.74 -15.71
C VAL A 906 -9.22 -21.54 -16.61
N GLU A 907 -9.31 -22.87 -16.56
CA GLU A 907 -8.49 -23.79 -17.35
C GLU A 907 -8.75 -23.68 -18.87
N ASP A 908 -9.85 -23.07 -19.26
CA ASP A 908 -10.21 -22.81 -20.66
C ASP A 908 -9.67 -21.47 -21.17
N ILE A 909 -9.26 -20.52 -20.31
CA ILE A 909 -8.73 -19.20 -20.70
C ILE A 909 -7.57 -19.31 -21.71
N PRO A 910 -6.50 -20.10 -21.48
CA PRO A 910 -5.39 -20.18 -22.43
C PRO A 910 -5.78 -20.84 -23.76
N ARG A 911 -6.77 -21.74 -23.73
CA ARG A 911 -7.28 -22.41 -24.94
C ARG A 911 -8.12 -21.46 -25.78
N ALA A 912 -8.90 -20.59 -25.13
CA ALA A 912 -9.66 -19.55 -25.80
C ALA A 912 -8.73 -18.52 -26.47
N MET A 913 -7.70 -18.04 -25.75
CA MET A 913 -6.66 -17.16 -26.31
C MET A 913 -5.98 -17.77 -27.54
N ALA A 914 -5.51 -19.02 -27.43
CA ALA A 914 -4.89 -19.73 -28.55
C ALA A 914 -5.86 -19.96 -29.73
N GLY A 915 -7.14 -20.23 -29.45
CA GLY A 915 -8.21 -20.34 -30.45
C GLY A 915 -8.49 -19.02 -31.18
N SER A 916 -8.26 -17.88 -30.53
CA SER A 916 -8.32 -16.53 -31.11
C SER A 916 -7.02 -16.07 -31.78
N GLY A 917 -6.00 -16.95 -31.92
CA GLY A 917 -4.70 -16.58 -32.50
C GLY A 917 -3.81 -15.73 -31.57
N VAL A 918 -4.09 -15.72 -30.27
CA VAL A 918 -3.25 -15.09 -29.26
C VAL A 918 -2.38 -16.16 -28.59
N THR A 919 -1.08 -16.00 -28.76
CA THR A 919 -0.06 -17.01 -28.48
C THR A 919 1.10 -16.37 -27.70
N PRO A 920 1.69 -17.07 -26.73
CA PRO A 920 2.83 -16.56 -25.99
C PRO A 920 4.10 -16.76 -26.83
N PRO A 921 4.94 -15.73 -27.04
CA PRO A 921 6.13 -15.86 -27.89
C PRO A 921 7.23 -16.79 -27.35
N LEU A 922 7.12 -17.21 -26.08
CA LEU A 922 7.87 -18.31 -25.48
C LEU A 922 6.90 -19.23 -24.73
N GLY A 923 6.31 -20.21 -25.43
CA GLY A 923 5.25 -21.08 -24.92
C GLY A 923 5.70 -22.51 -24.60
N PRO A 924 4.92 -23.31 -23.86
CA PRO A 924 5.22 -24.72 -23.60
C PRO A 924 5.13 -25.57 -24.89
N VAL A 925 6.03 -26.56 -25.01
CA VAL A 925 5.96 -27.58 -26.07
C VAL A 925 5.06 -28.75 -25.67
N ASP A 926 4.93 -29.05 -24.38
CA ASP A 926 4.08 -30.12 -23.85
C ASP A 926 2.70 -29.62 -23.37
N SER A 927 1.78 -30.56 -23.12
CA SER A 927 0.43 -30.27 -22.62
C SER A 927 0.31 -30.28 -21.09
N ALA A 928 1.41 -30.35 -20.35
CA ALA A 928 1.44 -30.17 -18.90
C ALA A 928 1.65 -28.70 -18.52
N GLY A 929 2.25 -27.91 -19.42
CA GLY A 929 2.51 -26.48 -19.24
C GLY A 929 3.84 -26.22 -18.53
N LEU A 930 4.28 -24.95 -18.59
CA LEU A 930 5.52 -24.50 -17.98
C LEU A 930 5.49 -24.68 -16.46
N ARG A 931 6.61 -25.17 -15.93
CA ARG A 931 6.95 -25.28 -14.51
C ARG A 931 7.92 -24.18 -14.10
N LEU A 932 8.65 -23.63 -15.08
CA LEU A 932 9.42 -22.40 -14.96
C LEU A 932 8.49 -21.19 -15.13
N SER A 933 8.76 -20.15 -14.35
CA SER A 933 8.12 -18.84 -14.48
C SER A 933 8.86 -18.01 -15.52
N VAL A 934 8.14 -17.16 -16.25
CA VAL A 934 8.67 -16.36 -17.37
C VAL A 934 8.31 -14.88 -17.16
N GLU A 935 9.31 -14.01 -17.27
CA GLU A 935 9.14 -12.55 -17.36
C GLU A 935 9.95 -12.01 -18.55
N ARG A 936 9.50 -10.94 -19.22
CA ARG A 936 9.91 -10.61 -20.57
C ARG A 936 10.18 -9.11 -20.80
N ARG A 937 11.37 -8.82 -21.32
CA ARG A 937 11.71 -7.49 -21.88
C ARG A 937 11.87 -7.56 -23.40
N ARG A 938 11.46 -6.49 -24.10
CA ARG A 938 11.92 -6.22 -25.47
C ARG A 938 13.13 -5.30 -25.42
N VAL A 939 14.18 -5.70 -26.12
CA VAL A 939 15.41 -4.92 -26.32
C VAL A 939 15.57 -4.58 -27.81
N SER A 940 16.47 -3.66 -28.16
CA SER A 940 16.59 -3.16 -29.55
C SER A 940 17.00 -4.23 -30.58
N ASP A 941 17.59 -5.34 -30.12
CA ASP A 941 18.13 -6.44 -30.94
C ASP A 941 17.38 -7.78 -30.78
N GLY A 942 16.37 -7.85 -29.90
CA GLY A 942 15.77 -9.11 -29.50
C GLY A 942 14.72 -9.04 -28.41
N ASP A 943 14.45 -10.18 -27.78
CA ASP A 943 13.70 -10.27 -26.54
C ASP A 943 14.58 -10.94 -25.46
N LEU A 944 14.43 -10.50 -24.22
CA LEU A 944 15.01 -11.14 -23.03
C LEU A 944 13.89 -11.83 -22.26
N TYR A 945 14.14 -13.06 -21.80
CA TYR A 945 13.24 -13.83 -20.95
C TYR A 945 13.99 -14.26 -19.69
N PHE A 946 13.54 -13.84 -18.51
CA PHE A 946 14.01 -14.42 -17.26
C PHE A 946 13.19 -15.67 -16.95
N LEU A 947 13.85 -16.81 -16.86
CA LEU A 947 13.26 -18.13 -16.61
C LEU A 947 13.62 -18.56 -15.20
N PHE A 948 12.62 -18.76 -14.32
CA PHE A 948 12.84 -19.04 -12.91
C PHE A 948 12.17 -20.35 -12.44
N ASN A 949 12.93 -21.21 -11.76
CA ASN A 949 12.39 -22.41 -11.11
C ASN A 949 11.79 -22.07 -9.75
N GLU A 950 10.48 -21.83 -9.75
CA GLU A 950 9.64 -21.58 -8.58
C GLU A 950 9.35 -22.87 -7.79
N SER A 951 10.37 -23.66 -7.48
CA SER A 951 10.27 -24.83 -6.59
C SER A 951 11.62 -25.19 -5.97
N TYR A 952 11.62 -26.03 -4.93
CA TYR A 952 12.84 -26.49 -4.26
C TYR A 952 13.49 -27.72 -4.90
N GLU A 953 12.87 -28.27 -5.95
CA GLU A 953 13.36 -29.44 -6.71
C GLU A 953 13.94 -29.01 -8.07
N GLU A 954 14.67 -29.90 -8.75
CA GLU A 954 15.04 -29.66 -10.15
C GLU A 954 13.79 -29.68 -11.06
N ARG A 955 13.76 -28.76 -12.04
CA ARG A 955 12.73 -28.67 -13.08
C ARG A 955 13.39 -28.58 -14.45
N SER A 956 12.74 -29.19 -15.43
CA SER A 956 13.12 -29.16 -16.83
C SER A 956 11.88 -28.98 -17.69
N ASP A 957 11.91 -27.98 -18.56
CA ASP A 957 10.84 -27.61 -19.49
C ASP A 957 11.39 -27.52 -20.92
N LYS A 958 10.53 -27.78 -21.92
CA LYS A 958 10.80 -27.46 -23.33
C LYS A 958 9.88 -26.32 -23.77
N LEU A 959 10.48 -25.22 -24.23
CA LEU A 959 9.80 -23.99 -24.60
C LEU A 959 9.97 -23.73 -26.10
N ARG A 960 8.89 -23.40 -26.81
CA ARG A 960 8.88 -22.99 -28.21
C ARG A 960 9.03 -21.47 -28.31
N ILE A 961 10.01 -21.03 -29.07
CA ILE A 961 10.16 -19.64 -29.50
C ILE A 961 9.27 -19.44 -30.73
N GLU A 962 8.28 -18.54 -30.66
CA GLU A 962 7.30 -18.33 -31.75
C GLU A 962 7.90 -17.62 -32.98
N ALA A 963 8.80 -16.66 -32.75
CA ALA A 963 9.37 -15.82 -33.79
C ALA A 963 10.68 -16.40 -34.35
N ALA A 964 10.97 -16.13 -35.62
CA ALA A 964 12.26 -16.48 -36.22
C ALA A 964 13.41 -15.72 -35.55
N PHE A 965 14.39 -16.47 -35.04
CA PHE A 965 15.56 -15.95 -34.34
C PHE A 965 16.86 -16.34 -35.07
N THR A 966 17.91 -15.56 -34.87
CA THR A 966 19.25 -15.81 -35.42
C THR A 966 20.20 -16.47 -34.42
N ASP A 967 19.99 -16.21 -33.13
CA ASP A 967 20.74 -16.80 -32.02
C ASP A 967 19.86 -16.85 -30.76
N ALA A 968 20.14 -17.80 -29.87
CA ALA A 968 19.45 -18.00 -28.60
C ALA A 968 20.47 -18.40 -27.52
N VAL A 969 20.76 -17.50 -26.59
CA VAL A 969 21.86 -17.66 -25.63
C VAL A 969 21.34 -17.57 -24.20
N LEU A 970 21.70 -18.55 -23.37
CA LEU A 970 21.44 -18.52 -21.94
C LEU A 970 22.55 -17.77 -21.20
N PHE A 971 22.22 -17.01 -20.18
CA PHE A 971 23.16 -16.32 -19.30
C PHE A 971 22.86 -16.64 -17.84
N ASP A 972 23.88 -17.12 -17.13
CA ASP A 972 23.83 -17.47 -15.72
C ASP A 972 23.91 -16.21 -14.83
N PRO A 973 22.88 -15.90 -14.02
CA PRO A 973 22.91 -14.78 -13.08
C PRO A 973 23.98 -14.92 -11.98
N GLU A 974 24.40 -16.14 -11.60
CA GLU A 974 25.38 -16.38 -10.53
C GLU A 974 26.80 -15.98 -10.99
N THR A 975 27.23 -16.47 -12.15
CA THR A 975 28.59 -16.20 -12.69
C THR A 975 28.66 -15.07 -13.71
N GLY A 976 27.52 -14.67 -14.30
CA GLY A 976 27.46 -13.66 -15.36
C GLY A 976 27.94 -14.15 -16.73
N ARG A 977 28.00 -15.48 -16.94
CA ARG A 977 28.55 -16.10 -18.14
C ARG A 977 27.46 -16.59 -19.08
N ALA A 978 27.76 -16.57 -20.37
CA ALA A 978 26.99 -17.29 -21.36
C ALA A 978 27.10 -18.81 -21.13
N ILE A 979 25.99 -19.51 -21.30
CA ILE A 979 25.84 -20.96 -21.38
C ILE A 979 25.22 -21.27 -22.75
N ALA A 980 25.67 -22.35 -23.39
CA ALA A 980 25.03 -22.81 -24.62
C ALA A 980 23.60 -23.26 -24.33
N ALA A 981 22.62 -22.71 -25.06
CA ALA A 981 21.24 -23.17 -25.00
C ALA A 981 21.09 -24.53 -25.71
N ASP A 982 20.30 -25.44 -25.14
CA ASP A 982 19.93 -26.70 -25.81
C ASP A 982 18.77 -26.42 -26.78
N VAL A 983 19.11 -26.09 -28.04
CA VAL A 983 18.15 -25.64 -29.05
C VAL A 983 17.97 -26.68 -30.15
N GLU A 984 16.76 -27.23 -30.25
CA GLU A 984 16.31 -28.16 -31.29
C GLU A 984 15.28 -27.47 -32.20
N GLY A 985 15.75 -26.75 -33.22
CA GLY A 985 14.88 -26.04 -34.18
C GLY A 985 14.24 -24.79 -33.59
N ASP A 986 12.92 -24.82 -33.35
CA ASP A 986 12.16 -23.73 -32.72
C ASP A 986 12.13 -23.84 -31.18
N THR A 987 12.66 -24.94 -30.63
CA THR A 987 12.46 -25.36 -29.25
C THR A 987 13.76 -25.25 -28.46
N VAL A 988 13.71 -24.64 -27.28
CA VAL A 988 14.79 -24.61 -26.29
C VAL A 988 14.44 -25.48 -25.08
N THR A 989 15.34 -26.36 -24.66
CA THR A 989 15.23 -27.09 -23.39
C THR A 989 15.95 -26.31 -22.29
N VAL A 990 15.31 -26.12 -21.13
CA VAL A 990 15.91 -25.43 -19.98
C VAL A 990 15.71 -26.28 -18.73
N THR A 991 16.82 -26.65 -18.08
CA THR A 991 16.84 -27.40 -16.82
C THR A 991 17.50 -26.56 -15.73
N LEU A 992 16.81 -26.40 -14.60
CA LEU A 992 17.24 -25.56 -13.48
C LEU A 992 17.08 -26.30 -12.15
N ALA A 993 18.09 -26.22 -11.28
CA ALA A 993 17.98 -26.62 -9.89
C ALA A 993 16.97 -25.73 -9.13
N GLY A 994 16.48 -26.20 -7.98
CA GLY A 994 15.48 -25.49 -7.20
C GLY A 994 15.93 -24.10 -6.71
N ALA A 995 15.04 -23.12 -6.78
CA ALA A 995 15.30 -21.71 -6.49
C ALA A 995 16.45 -21.10 -7.30
N ARG A 996 16.58 -21.46 -8.58
CA ARG A 996 17.53 -20.88 -9.54
C ARG A 996 16.79 -20.34 -10.76
N GLY A 997 17.40 -19.35 -11.43
CA GLY A 997 16.90 -18.80 -12.68
C GLY A 997 18.02 -18.58 -13.70
N VAL A 998 17.64 -18.38 -14.96
CA VAL A 998 18.54 -18.11 -16.08
C VAL A 998 17.94 -17.04 -16.98
N LEU A 999 18.77 -16.20 -17.59
CA LEU A 999 18.32 -15.21 -18.57
C LEU A 999 18.52 -15.77 -19.98
N LEU A 1000 17.45 -15.95 -20.75
CA LEU A 1000 17.49 -16.29 -22.17
C LEU A 1000 17.41 -15.01 -23.01
N TRP A 1001 18.42 -14.74 -23.84
CA TRP A 1001 18.38 -13.71 -24.87
C TRP A 1001 18.13 -14.35 -26.23
N VAL A 1002 17.11 -13.87 -26.94
CA VAL A 1002 16.72 -14.35 -28.27
C VAL A 1002 16.93 -13.20 -29.26
N ALA A 1003 17.97 -13.32 -30.09
CA ALA A 1003 18.30 -12.33 -31.11
C ALA A 1003 17.38 -12.50 -32.32
N ARG A 1004 16.69 -11.42 -32.72
CA ARG A 1004 15.68 -11.49 -33.79
C ARG A 1004 16.31 -11.59 -35.17
N ALA A 1005 15.66 -12.33 -36.08
CA ALA A 1005 15.90 -12.13 -37.51
C ALA A 1005 15.35 -10.75 -37.94
N GLN A 1006 16.10 -10.03 -38.78
CA GLN A 1006 15.72 -8.74 -39.38
C GLN A 1006 14.89 -8.92 -40.65
#